data_AF-A0A7X6Y9G2-F1
#
_entry.id   AF-A0A7X6Y9G2-F1
#
_cell.length_a   1.000
_cell.length_b   1.000
_cell.length_c   1.000
_cell.angle_alpha   90.00
_cell.angle_beta   90.00
_cell.angle_gamma   90.00
#
_symmetry.space_group_name_H-M   'P 1'
#
loop_
_entity.id
_entity.type
_entity.pdbx_description
1 polymer ?
#
loop_
_entity_poly.entity_id
_entity_poly.type
_entity_poly.pdbx_seq_one_letter_code
_entity_poly.pdbx_strand_id
1 'polypeptide(L)'
;HAYLRVGSTAANTSKDIAAHTPLTSSSSVGLDVTGDFSITNGAWAAIGGDCIEYAADLNVGGNLLVGGNAAKLGVAAASTNHVSASLYDATSTVRVGGKLTVADSGTIYPDAHYMTGGSVAFIAGEVEVQAGGQFNASDLGYCSYAVNSELVFPWPGAFDNRMNKYVGGAHAGRGGNIADNSWVGNIYGCRNAPVHPGADGGNTTLRAAGVIRISADTVTLAGALVAKGHDGATYGGAAGGSVQVIAHASFSATADALINVDGGSITRNNSGGGGGGRAAIAVKLTPEQLVAVRDSDAVADVKYSPLADIVPGFTTAGGATGGYTSCTAGEAGTGVYLLNTTGAAPLNISGDPELTGVVSPSYGMTSQSTGATIVVSAPAFAYVAGTDERSRRLCGGFVVTNATAGTVTASCSTSGAFTMPEEESWLIWNWTALEHKLVLTADGGGRIVTNSIGKAGADWQSAGSAVSLTAVPDEGYVFAGWFGRIRGIDRTQVDLSFTMTEPYELRAYFATTAGGAKTWNGGTGDWTESGKWSPPGIPGPFDDTYVNGGTVTIDTGFPVPARSLTVGKGASVIMRDSAGYPDNFVGLALSGSLVLNGTMTIGAQGQKATSELAIGGDLMVTNGTSSTLTIYAGYRGHPELAETYRLGGGTVTVGGTLLIGSNALVRPVCEGVSGAPVCFTARKVRVENGGAINASGAGYTWSMVSGQRVGHAPGSPPNSRYSDYDGGSYGGLGAPNGSWNGGSVLCTATYGVDFAPYMPGSPGGNRGVGGGGAIRLDCQVAEIFGALNANGEDGGSYGGDSGGAIWLACRRLTTSATAVFSAKGGIPGTWGAVGDIARSGGGGGGRICIMEGATPELIAALYTAENRPASIVRYDLTVDGGQAATPVSGTVNVNGGARTEYPYNDGYIGT
;
A
#
# COMPACT_ATOMS: atom_id res chain seq x y z
N HIS A 1 -16.79 -15.22 -36.12
CA HIS A 1 -15.61 -15.11 -37.02
C HIS A 1 -14.44 -15.77 -36.31
N ALA A 2 -13.84 -16.83 -36.85
CA ALA A 2 -12.75 -17.54 -36.16
C ALA A 2 -11.37 -16.99 -36.53
N TYR A 3 -10.48 -16.82 -35.54
CA TYR A 3 -9.12 -16.35 -35.75
C TYR A 3 -8.12 -17.02 -34.80
N LEU A 4 -6.86 -17.10 -35.23
CA LEU A 4 -5.71 -17.30 -34.34
C LEU A 4 -5.03 -15.94 -34.21
N ARG A 5 -4.89 -15.43 -32.98
CA ARG A 5 -4.17 -14.18 -32.71
C ARG A 5 -3.11 -14.42 -31.63
N VAL A 6 -1.89 -13.98 -31.93
CA VAL A 6 -0.78 -13.96 -30.99
C VAL A 6 -0.24 -12.53 -30.96
N GLY A 7 -0.05 -11.97 -29.77
CA GLY A 7 0.48 -10.64 -29.59
C GLY A 7 1.33 -10.54 -28.33
N SER A 8 2.23 -9.57 -28.30
CA SER A 8 3.06 -9.28 -27.14
C SER A 8 3.32 -7.78 -27.03
N THR A 9 3.60 -7.30 -25.81
CA THR A 9 4.10 -5.94 -25.56
C THR A 9 5.63 -5.84 -25.72
N ALA A 10 6.33 -6.96 -25.91
CA ALA A 10 7.76 -7.05 -26.22
C ALA A 10 8.04 -8.20 -27.23
N ALA A 11 9.02 -8.04 -28.12
CA ALA A 11 9.31 -8.93 -29.25
C ALA A 11 9.32 -10.44 -28.88
N ASN A 12 8.50 -11.24 -29.56
CA ASN A 12 8.35 -12.67 -29.29
C ASN A 12 9.39 -13.51 -30.07
N THR A 13 10.01 -14.47 -29.40
CA THR A 13 10.84 -15.54 -29.99
C THR A 13 10.13 -16.88 -29.83
N SER A 14 9.34 -17.28 -30.83
CA SER A 14 9.07 -18.71 -31.06
C SER A 14 9.00 -18.97 -32.56
N LYS A 15 9.91 -19.84 -33.01
CA LYS A 15 10.00 -20.37 -34.38
C LYS A 15 8.92 -21.45 -34.56
N ASP A 16 8.37 -21.49 -35.77
CA ASP A 16 7.51 -22.55 -36.32
C ASP A 16 6.05 -22.57 -35.84
N ILE A 17 5.27 -21.55 -36.25
CA ILE A 17 3.80 -21.55 -36.21
C ILE A 17 3.27 -21.89 -37.62
N ALA A 18 2.65 -23.04 -37.80
CA ALA A 18 1.86 -23.35 -38.99
C ALA A 18 0.41 -22.91 -38.73
N ALA A 19 0.01 -21.75 -39.27
CA ALA A 19 -1.37 -21.30 -39.23
C ALA A 19 -2.19 -21.98 -40.34
N HIS A 20 -3.29 -22.65 -39.99
CA HIS A 20 -4.24 -23.14 -40.99
C HIS A 20 -5.01 -21.94 -41.61
N THR A 21 -4.93 -21.81 -42.94
CA THR A 21 -5.64 -20.82 -43.79
C THR A 21 -7.17 -21.07 -43.90
N PRO A 22 -7.97 -20.10 -44.42
CA PRO A 22 -9.42 -19.98 -44.18
C PRO A 22 -10.24 -21.18 -44.66
N LEU A 23 -11.29 -21.49 -43.91
CA LEU A 23 -12.12 -22.67 -44.12
C LEU A 23 -13.26 -22.46 -45.11
N THR A 24 -13.32 -23.36 -46.08
CA THR A 24 -14.58 -23.85 -46.66
C THR A 24 -15.29 -24.73 -45.62
N SER A 25 -16.60 -24.91 -45.77
CA SER A 25 -17.62 -25.22 -44.76
C SER A 25 -17.55 -26.53 -43.94
N SER A 26 -16.37 -27.06 -43.55
CA SER A 26 -16.30 -28.34 -42.82
C SER A 26 -15.07 -28.63 -41.93
N SER A 27 -14.20 -27.67 -41.61
CA SER A 27 -12.98 -27.98 -40.81
C SER A 27 -12.95 -27.27 -39.44
N SER A 28 -12.19 -27.82 -38.49
CA SER A 28 -11.91 -27.18 -37.20
C SER A 28 -10.93 -26.02 -37.38
N VAL A 29 -10.99 -25.04 -36.47
CA VAL A 29 -10.00 -23.98 -36.34
C VAL A 29 -9.06 -24.42 -35.23
N GLY A 30 -7.75 -24.32 -35.39
CA GLY A 30 -6.87 -24.81 -34.33
C GLY A 30 -5.39 -24.56 -34.54
N LEU A 31 -4.63 -24.93 -33.53
CA LEU A 31 -3.17 -24.85 -33.51
C LEU A 31 -2.60 -26.18 -33.01
N ASP A 32 -1.75 -26.79 -33.84
CA ASP A 32 -0.97 -27.98 -33.47
C ASP A 32 0.49 -27.58 -33.25
N VAL A 33 0.96 -27.69 -32.02
CA VAL A 33 2.35 -27.48 -31.62
C VAL A 33 2.97 -28.84 -31.34
N THR A 34 4.02 -29.22 -32.06
CA THR A 34 4.64 -30.55 -31.89
C THR A 34 5.52 -30.68 -30.64
N GLY A 35 5.98 -29.55 -30.08
CA GLY A 35 6.80 -29.47 -28.87
C GLY A 35 6.13 -28.66 -27.75
N ASP A 36 6.93 -27.96 -26.96
CA ASP A 36 6.45 -27.09 -25.89
C ASP A 36 5.82 -25.80 -26.44
N PHE A 37 4.75 -25.33 -25.79
CA PHE A 37 4.12 -24.05 -26.07
C PHE A 37 4.13 -23.16 -24.83
N SER A 38 4.83 -22.02 -24.88
CA SER A 38 4.99 -21.11 -23.74
C SER A 38 4.48 -19.71 -24.07
N ILE A 39 3.63 -19.16 -23.19
CA ILE A 39 3.10 -17.80 -23.24
C ILE A 39 3.59 -17.08 -21.98
N THR A 40 4.54 -16.17 -22.17
CA THR A 40 5.26 -15.51 -21.07
C THR A 40 5.44 -14.01 -21.29
N ASN A 41 5.94 -13.29 -20.29
CA ASN A 41 6.30 -11.87 -20.36
C ASN A 41 5.14 -10.95 -20.83
N GLY A 42 3.91 -11.24 -20.40
CA GLY A 42 2.73 -10.46 -20.79
C GLY A 42 2.27 -10.68 -22.22
N ALA A 43 2.81 -11.69 -22.91
CA ALA A 43 2.28 -12.14 -24.19
C ALA A 43 0.87 -12.70 -24.03
N TRP A 44 0.11 -12.69 -25.12
CA TRP A 44 -1.21 -13.28 -25.18
C TRP A 44 -1.40 -14.09 -26.46
N ALA A 45 -2.14 -15.20 -26.34
CA ALA A 45 -2.63 -15.99 -27.46
C ALA A 45 -4.15 -16.19 -27.33
N ALA A 46 -4.85 -16.16 -28.46
CA ALA A 46 -6.29 -16.42 -28.53
C ALA A 46 -6.61 -17.35 -29.71
N ILE A 47 -7.39 -18.39 -29.45
CA ILE A 47 -7.81 -19.41 -30.42
C ILE A 47 -9.34 -19.43 -30.47
N GLY A 48 -9.91 -19.14 -31.63
CA GLY A 48 -11.36 -19.06 -31.84
C GLY A 48 -11.88 -17.60 -31.85
N GLY A 49 -13.12 -17.40 -31.39
CA GLY A 49 -13.76 -16.08 -31.31
C GLY A 49 -15.25 -16.19 -30.99
N ASP A 50 -15.94 -15.04 -30.94
CA ASP A 50 -17.40 -15.02 -30.71
C ASP A 50 -18.16 -15.73 -31.84
N CYS A 51 -19.20 -16.47 -31.44
CA CYS A 51 -20.15 -17.19 -32.31
C CYS A 51 -19.47 -18.19 -33.28
N ILE A 52 -18.48 -18.95 -32.81
CA ILE A 52 -17.86 -19.98 -33.66
C ILE A 52 -18.75 -21.24 -33.73
N GLU A 53 -19.03 -21.70 -34.94
CA GLU A 53 -19.79 -22.93 -35.20
C GLU A 53 -18.89 -24.18 -35.24
N TYR A 54 -17.56 -24.00 -35.33
CA TYR A 54 -16.58 -25.07 -35.49
C TYR A 54 -15.62 -25.10 -34.29
N ALA A 55 -15.18 -26.30 -33.92
CA ALA A 55 -14.23 -26.53 -32.82
C ALA A 55 -12.97 -25.66 -32.97
N ALA A 56 -12.54 -25.09 -31.85
CA ALA A 56 -11.31 -24.30 -31.72
C ALA A 56 -10.29 -25.07 -30.86
N ASP A 57 -9.54 -25.99 -31.48
CA ASP A 57 -8.66 -26.92 -30.78
C ASP A 57 -7.22 -26.42 -30.67
N LEU A 58 -6.58 -26.66 -29.52
CA LEU A 58 -5.15 -26.46 -29.31
C LEU A 58 -4.52 -27.80 -28.91
N ASN A 59 -3.66 -28.36 -29.76
CA ASN A 59 -2.89 -29.55 -29.41
C ASN A 59 -1.42 -29.17 -29.20
N VAL A 60 -0.84 -29.54 -28.06
CA VAL A 60 0.55 -29.29 -27.69
C VAL A 60 1.21 -30.63 -27.39
N GLY A 61 2.21 -31.03 -28.16
CA GLY A 61 2.90 -32.32 -28.02
C GLY A 61 3.77 -32.38 -26.76
N GLY A 62 4.33 -31.24 -26.33
CA GLY A 62 5.10 -31.09 -25.11
C GLY A 62 4.32 -30.45 -23.95
N ASN A 63 4.97 -29.57 -23.21
CA ASN A 63 4.39 -28.82 -22.10
C ASN A 63 3.71 -27.54 -22.56
N LEU A 64 2.65 -27.14 -21.87
CA LEU A 64 2.00 -25.83 -22.02
C LEU A 64 2.28 -24.98 -20.79
N LEU A 65 2.94 -23.83 -20.96
CA LEU A 65 3.18 -22.86 -19.89
C LEU A 65 2.45 -21.55 -20.18
N VAL A 66 1.66 -21.06 -19.23
CA VAL A 66 1.06 -19.72 -19.25
C VAL A 66 1.44 -19.00 -17.96
N GLY A 67 2.33 -18.00 -18.03
CA GLY A 67 2.72 -17.23 -16.85
C GLY A 67 3.87 -16.25 -17.05
N GLY A 68 4.04 -15.33 -16.11
CA GLY A 68 5.01 -14.23 -16.18
C GLY A 68 4.43 -12.94 -16.77
N ASN A 69 4.39 -11.89 -15.94
CA ASN A 69 3.99 -10.52 -16.31
C ASN A 69 2.60 -10.40 -16.99
N ALA A 70 1.56 -11.01 -16.43
CA ALA A 70 0.18 -10.96 -16.95
C ALA A 70 -0.05 -11.68 -18.30
N ALA A 71 0.59 -12.83 -18.50
CA ALA A 71 0.42 -13.66 -19.71
C ALA A 71 -1.00 -14.25 -19.83
N LYS A 72 -1.55 -14.33 -21.06
CA LYS A 72 -2.96 -14.72 -21.29
C LYS A 72 -3.13 -15.76 -22.40
N LEU A 73 -3.97 -16.78 -22.15
CA LEU A 73 -4.44 -17.71 -23.18
C LEU A 73 -5.97 -17.70 -23.22
N GLY A 74 -6.57 -17.26 -24.32
CA GLY A 74 -8.01 -17.37 -24.58
C GLY A 74 -8.32 -18.52 -25.51
N VAL A 75 -9.30 -19.35 -25.16
CA VAL A 75 -9.79 -20.42 -26.04
C VAL A 75 -11.31 -20.38 -26.04
N ALA A 76 -11.93 -20.26 -27.22
CA ALA A 76 -13.37 -20.20 -27.35
C ALA A 76 -13.98 -21.56 -27.69
N ALA A 77 -15.18 -21.82 -27.19
CA ALA A 77 -15.91 -23.04 -27.45
C ALA A 77 -16.80 -22.90 -28.70
N ALA A 78 -16.91 -23.97 -29.48
CA ALA A 78 -17.86 -24.05 -30.59
C ALA A 78 -19.31 -24.18 -30.11
N SER A 79 -20.26 -23.83 -30.98
CA SER A 79 -21.68 -24.01 -30.72
C SER A 79 -22.07 -25.48 -30.55
N THR A 80 -23.12 -25.75 -29.77
CA THR A 80 -23.73 -27.08 -29.60
C THR A 80 -25.24 -27.03 -29.87
N ASN A 81 -25.86 -28.20 -30.03
CA ASN A 81 -27.29 -28.34 -30.32
C ASN A 81 -28.20 -28.35 -29.06
N HIS A 82 -27.69 -27.92 -27.90
CA HIS A 82 -28.42 -27.86 -26.62
C HIS A 82 -28.94 -29.18 -26.04
N VAL A 83 -28.56 -30.33 -26.59
CA VAL A 83 -28.94 -31.63 -26.03
C VAL A 83 -28.00 -31.93 -24.86
N SER A 84 -28.54 -32.28 -23.68
CA SER A 84 -27.74 -32.47 -22.45
C SER A 84 -26.56 -33.44 -22.63
N ALA A 85 -26.72 -34.45 -23.49
CA ALA A 85 -25.67 -35.41 -23.82
C ALA A 85 -24.48 -34.76 -24.59
N SER A 86 -24.75 -33.86 -25.54
CA SER A 86 -23.72 -33.22 -26.37
C SER A 86 -22.95 -32.11 -25.66
N LEU A 87 -23.41 -31.67 -24.48
CA LEU A 87 -22.68 -30.72 -23.62
C LEU A 87 -21.57 -31.39 -22.80
N TYR A 88 -21.65 -32.70 -22.58
CA TYR A 88 -20.59 -33.45 -21.90
C TYR A 88 -19.38 -33.71 -22.82
N ASP A 89 -19.61 -33.78 -24.12
CA ASP A 89 -18.58 -33.76 -25.14
C ASP A 89 -18.18 -32.30 -25.38
N ALA A 90 -17.07 -31.86 -24.78
CA ALA A 90 -16.60 -30.48 -24.93
C ALA A 90 -16.49 -30.12 -26.43
N THR A 91 -16.95 -28.93 -26.79
CA THR A 91 -17.05 -28.53 -28.20
C THR A 91 -15.74 -27.98 -28.76
N SER A 92 -14.81 -27.63 -27.89
CA SER A 92 -13.42 -27.31 -28.19
C SER A 92 -12.51 -27.93 -27.13
N THR A 93 -11.25 -28.20 -27.47
CA THR A 93 -10.31 -28.87 -26.58
C THR A 93 -8.92 -28.26 -26.60
N VAL A 94 -8.28 -28.27 -25.43
CA VAL A 94 -6.84 -28.01 -25.27
C VAL A 94 -6.20 -29.31 -24.82
N ARG A 95 -5.45 -29.97 -25.68
CA ARG A 95 -4.74 -31.22 -25.36
C ARG A 95 -3.25 -30.96 -25.21
N VAL A 96 -2.68 -31.41 -24.10
CA VAL A 96 -1.25 -31.24 -23.77
C VAL A 96 -0.64 -32.62 -23.52
N GLY A 97 0.39 -32.98 -24.28
CA GLY A 97 1.08 -34.27 -24.15
C GLY A 97 1.92 -34.36 -22.88
N GLY A 98 2.45 -33.24 -22.41
CA GLY A 98 3.16 -33.10 -21.14
C GLY A 98 2.31 -32.44 -20.04
N LYS A 99 2.94 -31.52 -19.30
CA LYS A 99 2.35 -30.77 -18.20
C LYS A 99 1.74 -29.44 -18.69
N LEU A 100 0.52 -29.15 -18.25
CA LEU A 100 -0.10 -27.82 -18.34
C LEU A 100 0.18 -27.05 -17.05
N THR A 101 0.91 -25.94 -17.16
CA THR A 101 1.25 -25.06 -16.02
C THR A 101 0.65 -23.68 -16.22
N VAL A 102 -0.16 -23.23 -15.26
CA VAL A 102 -0.54 -21.83 -15.12
C VAL A 102 0.28 -21.25 -13.97
N ALA A 103 1.36 -20.57 -14.32
CA ALA A 103 2.30 -20.01 -13.34
C ALA A 103 1.83 -18.62 -12.85
N ASP A 104 2.57 -18.04 -11.90
CA ASP A 104 2.27 -16.73 -11.32
C ASP A 104 1.95 -15.67 -12.40
N SER A 105 0.90 -14.88 -12.13
CA SER A 105 0.34 -13.87 -13.02
C SER A 105 -0.08 -14.38 -14.41
N GLY A 106 -0.20 -15.70 -14.61
CA GLY A 106 -0.75 -16.31 -15.82
C GLY A 106 -2.27 -16.45 -15.75
N THR A 107 -2.96 -16.25 -16.87
CA THR A 107 -4.42 -16.45 -16.92
C THR A 107 -4.87 -17.20 -18.17
N ILE A 108 -5.65 -18.26 -17.97
CA ILE A 108 -6.37 -18.94 -19.04
C ILE A 108 -7.85 -18.55 -19.00
N TYR A 109 -8.39 -18.14 -20.15
CA TYR A 109 -9.79 -17.74 -20.34
C TYR A 109 -10.51 -18.79 -21.20
N PRO A 110 -11.20 -19.78 -20.59
CA PRO A 110 -12.06 -20.68 -21.33
C PRO A 110 -13.41 -20.03 -21.60
N ASP A 111 -13.59 -19.61 -22.84
CA ASP A 111 -14.80 -18.92 -23.26
C ASP A 111 -15.86 -19.91 -23.72
N ALA A 112 -16.96 -20.02 -22.98
CA ALA A 112 -18.07 -20.87 -23.37
C ALA A 112 -18.85 -20.25 -24.54
N HIS A 113 -19.61 -21.03 -25.28
CA HIS A 113 -20.43 -20.45 -26.35
C HIS A 113 -21.68 -19.77 -25.75
N TYR A 114 -21.77 -18.44 -25.84
CA TYR A 114 -22.78 -17.64 -25.14
C TYR A 114 -24.25 -17.97 -25.46
N MET A 115 -24.53 -18.59 -26.62
CA MET A 115 -25.90 -18.98 -27.00
C MET A 115 -26.21 -20.45 -26.70
N THR A 116 -25.22 -21.33 -26.62
CA THR A 116 -25.47 -22.79 -26.63
C THR A 116 -24.88 -23.49 -25.41
N GLY A 117 -23.91 -22.85 -24.75
CA GLY A 117 -23.23 -23.38 -23.58
C GLY A 117 -22.13 -24.39 -23.92
N GLY A 118 -21.73 -24.51 -25.19
CA GLY A 118 -20.53 -25.26 -25.57
C GLY A 118 -19.33 -24.83 -24.72
N SER A 119 -18.46 -25.76 -24.36
CA SER A 119 -17.37 -25.52 -23.40
C SER A 119 -16.02 -26.01 -23.93
N VAL A 120 -14.94 -25.48 -23.33
CA VAL A 120 -13.57 -25.92 -23.59
C VAL A 120 -13.14 -26.92 -22.52
N ALA A 121 -12.58 -28.07 -22.94
CA ALA A 121 -11.93 -29.01 -22.02
C ALA A 121 -10.40 -28.98 -22.15
N PHE A 122 -9.73 -28.86 -21.00
CA PHE A 122 -8.28 -28.94 -20.88
C PHE A 122 -7.90 -30.36 -20.46
N ILE A 123 -7.13 -31.04 -21.31
CA ILE A 123 -6.77 -32.45 -21.17
C ILE A 123 -5.25 -32.55 -21.17
N ALA A 124 -4.65 -33.08 -20.10
CA ALA A 124 -3.21 -33.23 -19.97
C ALA A 124 -2.84 -34.44 -19.08
N GLY A 125 -1.57 -34.84 -19.06
CA GLY A 125 -1.10 -35.80 -18.04
C GLY A 125 -1.09 -35.16 -16.64
N GLU A 126 -0.57 -33.93 -16.55
CA GLU A 126 -0.51 -33.15 -15.32
C GLU A 126 -1.03 -31.73 -15.56
N VAL A 127 -1.84 -31.21 -14.63
CA VAL A 127 -2.25 -29.81 -14.58
C VAL A 127 -1.78 -29.21 -13.25
N GLU A 128 -0.98 -28.16 -13.32
CA GLU A 128 -0.56 -27.37 -12.16
C GLU A 128 -1.01 -25.91 -12.32
N VAL A 129 -1.77 -25.42 -11.35
CA VAL A 129 -2.12 -24.00 -11.23
C VAL A 129 -1.37 -23.47 -10.02
N GLN A 130 -0.27 -22.75 -10.24
CA GLN A 130 0.59 -22.22 -9.17
C GLN A 130 -0.07 -21.00 -8.49
N ALA A 131 0.45 -20.61 -7.33
CA ALA A 131 0.01 -19.38 -6.65
C ALA A 131 0.12 -18.18 -7.61
N GLY A 132 -0.93 -17.35 -7.66
CA GLY A 132 -1.05 -16.23 -8.60
C GLY A 132 -1.46 -16.59 -10.04
N GLY A 133 -1.42 -17.87 -10.42
CA GLY A 133 -1.96 -18.38 -11.69
C GLY A 133 -3.48 -18.64 -11.61
N GLN A 134 -4.20 -18.50 -12.73
CA GLN A 134 -5.65 -18.70 -12.73
C GLN A 134 -6.26 -19.22 -14.04
N PHE A 135 -7.30 -20.04 -13.91
CA PHE A 135 -8.35 -20.18 -14.92
C PHE A 135 -9.47 -19.20 -14.56
N ASN A 136 -9.84 -18.31 -15.49
CA ASN A 136 -10.86 -17.31 -15.27
C ASN A 136 -11.93 -17.37 -16.35
N ALA A 137 -13.08 -17.92 -15.97
CA ALA A 137 -14.30 -18.00 -16.76
C ALA A 137 -15.35 -16.97 -16.32
N SER A 138 -14.98 -15.95 -15.52
CA SER A 138 -15.92 -14.88 -15.16
C SER A 138 -16.36 -14.15 -16.43
N ASP A 139 -17.67 -13.93 -16.58
CA ASP A 139 -18.27 -13.23 -17.72
C ASP A 139 -18.03 -13.88 -19.09
N LEU A 140 -17.83 -15.20 -19.12
CA LEU A 140 -17.61 -16.00 -20.32
C LEU A 140 -18.68 -17.10 -20.51
N GLY A 141 -19.90 -16.86 -20.03
CA GLY A 141 -21.02 -17.81 -20.01
C GLY A 141 -22.18 -17.42 -20.93
N TYR A 142 -23.40 -17.82 -20.55
CA TYR A 142 -24.60 -17.50 -21.34
C TYR A 142 -24.85 -15.98 -21.39
N CYS A 143 -25.45 -15.52 -22.49
CA CYS A 143 -25.88 -14.13 -22.65
C CYS A 143 -27.20 -14.08 -23.42
N SER A 144 -28.17 -13.38 -22.84
CA SER A 144 -29.43 -13.02 -23.45
C SER A 144 -29.21 -12.09 -24.63
N TYR A 145 -30.09 -12.15 -25.61
CA TYR A 145 -30.02 -11.31 -26.81
C TYR A 145 -31.42 -10.89 -27.26
N ALA A 146 -31.53 -9.74 -27.92
CA ALA A 146 -32.81 -9.21 -28.38
C ALA A 146 -33.10 -9.66 -29.82
N VAL A 147 -34.30 -10.20 -30.05
CA VAL A 147 -34.85 -10.47 -31.39
C VAL A 147 -36.20 -9.77 -31.49
N ASN A 148 -36.39 -8.90 -32.48
CA ASN A 148 -37.65 -8.15 -32.67
C ASN A 148 -38.18 -7.46 -31.39
N SER A 149 -37.29 -6.83 -30.61
CA SER A 149 -37.58 -6.19 -29.32
C SER A 149 -38.05 -7.11 -28.17
N GLU A 150 -37.98 -8.44 -28.35
CA GLU A 150 -38.14 -9.42 -27.28
C GLU A 150 -36.79 -10.01 -26.85
N LEU A 151 -36.63 -10.25 -25.55
CA LEU A 151 -35.43 -10.89 -24.99
C LEU A 151 -35.53 -12.41 -25.17
N VAL A 152 -34.50 -13.00 -25.77
CA VAL A 152 -34.30 -14.45 -25.85
C VAL A 152 -33.27 -14.87 -24.83
N PHE A 153 -33.63 -15.88 -24.05
CA PHE A 153 -32.82 -16.41 -22.96
C PHE A 153 -32.30 -17.81 -23.33
N PRO A 154 -31.01 -17.94 -23.71
CA PRO A 154 -30.48 -19.19 -24.28
C PRO A 154 -30.18 -20.32 -23.27
N TRP A 155 -30.22 -20.04 -21.97
CA TRP A 155 -29.87 -21.01 -20.95
C TRP A 155 -31.02 -21.96 -20.60
N PRO A 156 -30.73 -23.20 -20.15
CA PRO A 156 -31.74 -24.11 -19.64
C PRO A 156 -32.47 -23.52 -18.43
N GLY A 157 -33.79 -23.71 -18.33
CA GLY A 157 -34.57 -23.23 -17.19
C GLY A 157 -35.03 -21.76 -17.28
N ALA A 158 -34.83 -21.10 -18.42
CA ALA A 158 -35.56 -19.87 -18.74
C ALA A 158 -37.06 -20.17 -18.95
N PHE A 159 -37.93 -19.45 -18.26
CA PHE A 159 -39.37 -19.41 -18.57
C PHE A 159 -39.64 -18.31 -19.61
N ASP A 160 -40.85 -18.31 -20.20
CA ASP A 160 -41.41 -17.34 -21.16
C ASP A 160 -40.83 -15.91 -21.06
N ASN A 161 -40.88 -15.15 -22.16
CA ASN A 161 -40.33 -13.79 -22.39
C ASN A 161 -40.73 -12.70 -21.35
N ARG A 162 -41.40 -13.08 -20.27
CA ARG A 162 -41.81 -12.30 -19.10
C ARG A 162 -40.80 -12.29 -17.95
N MET A 163 -39.63 -12.94 -18.07
CA MET A 163 -38.56 -12.73 -17.09
C MET A 163 -38.22 -11.24 -17.04
N ASN A 164 -38.42 -10.65 -15.87
CA ASN A 164 -38.13 -9.24 -15.66
C ASN A 164 -36.61 -9.07 -15.66
N LYS A 165 -36.08 -8.12 -16.44
CA LYS A 165 -34.64 -7.79 -16.58
C LYS A 165 -33.94 -7.39 -15.26
N TYR A 166 -34.64 -7.51 -14.14
CA TYR A 166 -34.20 -7.16 -12.81
C TYR A 166 -34.17 -8.38 -11.86
N VAL A 167 -34.46 -9.60 -12.32
CA VAL A 167 -34.26 -10.81 -11.50
C VAL A 167 -32.84 -11.33 -11.68
N GLY A 168 -32.25 -11.89 -10.62
CA GLY A 168 -30.93 -12.50 -10.70
C GLY A 168 -30.94 -13.73 -11.60
N GLY A 169 -29.82 -13.99 -12.28
CA GLY A 169 -29.62 -15.24 -13.02
C GLY A 169 -29.62 -16.45 -12.07
N ALA A 170 -30.08 -17.60 -12.55
CA ALA A 170 -30.04 -18.86 -11.81
C ALA A 170 -29.04 -19.85 -12.40
N HIS A 171 -28.48 -20.73 -11.56
CA HIS A 171 -27.75 -21.91 -12.03
C HIS A 171 -27.89 -23.05 -11.02
N ALA A 172 -27.07 -23.10 -9.96
CA ALA A 172 -27.25 -24.05 -8.87
C ALA A 172 -28.03 -23.46 -7.71
N GLY A 173 -27.76 -22.19 -7.40
CA GLY A 173 -28.61 -21.34 -6.60
C GLY A 173 -29.67 -20.66 -7.47
N ARG A 174 -30.85 -20.43 -6.92
CA ARG A 174 -31.83 -19.54 -7.55
C ARG A 174 -31.35 -18.10 -7.50
N GLY A 175 -31.64 -17.35 -8.56
CA GLY A 175 -31.45 -15.92 -8.56
C GLY A 175 -32.40 -15.20 -7.61
N GLY A 176 -31.95 -14.07 -7.08
CA GLY A 176 -32.73 -13.18 -6.25
C GLY A 176 -33.87 -12.51 -7.00
N ASN A 177 -34.87 -12.06 -6.24
CA ASN A 177 -36.13 -11.55 -6.74
C ASN A 177 -36.42 -10.13 -6.23
N ILE A 178 -37.48 -9.49 -6.74
CA ILE A 178 -38.01 -8.20 -6.28
C ILE A 178 -39.40 -8.43 -5.70
N ALA A 179 -39.77 -7.68 -4.66
CA ALA A 179 -40.89 -7.90 -3.72
C ALA A 179 -42.32 -8.07 -4.29
N ASP A 180 -42.53 -8.00 -5.62
CA ASP A 180 -43.83 -8.16 -6.27
C ASP A 180 -43.82 -9.16 -7.44
N ASN A 181 -42.74 -9.94 -7.61
CA ASN A 181 -42.53 -10.81 -8.77
C ASN A 181 -42.27 -12.26 -8.32
N SER A 182 -42.72 -13.27 -9.07
CA SER A 182 -42.48 -14.71 -8.77
C SER A 182 -41.63 -15.43 -9.83
N TRP A 183 -41.18 -14.70 -10.86
CA TRP A 183 -40.50 -15.27 -12.02
C TRP A 183 -38.97 -15.31 -11.83
N VAL A 184 -38.47 -16.26 -11.05
CA VAL A 184 -37.03 -16.59 -10.96
C VAL A 184 -36.69 -17.81 -11.81
N GLY A 185 -35.49 -17.82 -12.41
CA GLY A 185 -35.04 -18.95 -13.23
C GLY A 185 -34.94 -20.26 -12.43
N ASN A 186 -35.24 -21.38 -13.09
CA ASN A 186 -35.02 -22.69 -12.50
C ASN A 186 -33.52 -22.99 -12.38
N ILE A 187 -33.16 -23.78 -11.38
CA ILE A 187 -31.82 -24.37 -11.31
C ILE A 187 -31.66 -25.45 -12.39
N TYR A 188 -30.46 -25.61 -12.94
CA TYR A 188 -30.18 -26.57 -14.01
C TYR A 188 -28.77 -27.14 -13.90
N GLY A 189 -28.44 -28.05 -14.82
CA GLY A 189 -27.16 -28.76 -14.86
C GLY A 189 -27.06 -29.87 -13.82
N CYS A 190 -25.99 -30.67 -13.92
CA CYS A 190 -25.68 -31.76 -12.99
C CYS A 190 -24.78 -31.26 -11.86
N ARG A 191 -25.10 -31.63 -10.62
CA ARG A 191 -24.29 -31.30 -9.43
C ARG A 191 -22.91 -31.97 -9.47
N ASN A 192 -22.87 -33.24 -9.84
CA ASN A 192 -21.67 -34.09 -9.76
C ASN A 192 -20.80 -34.00 -11.02
N ALA A 193 -21.35 -33.48 -12.12
CA ALA A 193 -20.65 -33.29 -13.39
C ALA A 193 -21.10 -31.97 -14.06
N PRO A 194 -20.75 -30.80 -13.48
CA PRO A 194 -21.25 -29.52 -13.95
C PRO A 194 -20.55 -29.12 -15.26
N VAL A 195 -21.35 -28.93 -16.31
CA VAL A 195 -20.86 -28.56 -17.65
C VAL A 195 -21.57 -27.35 -18.26
N HIS A 196 -22.54 -26.77 -17.54
CA HIS A 196 -23.32 -25.65 -18.06
C HIS A 196 -22.75 -24.31 -17.55
N PRO A 197 -22.68 -23.27 -18.39
CA PRO A 197 -22.44 -21.92 -17.91
C PRO A 197 -23.56 -21.42 -16.99
N GLY A 198 -23.31 -20.36 -16.24
CA GLY A 198 -24.34 -19.66 -15.48
C GLY A 198 -25.30 -18.86 -16.39
N ALA A 199 -26.48 -18.52 -15.88
CA ALA A 199 -27.46 -17.67 -16.56
C ALA A 199 -27.21 -16.19 -16.25
N ASP A 200 -27.49 -15.30 -17.19
CA ASP A 200 -27.42 -13.86 -16.92
C ASP A 200 -28.66 -13.37 -16.15
N GLY A 201 -28.59 -12.15 -15.61
CA GLY A 201 -29.70 -11.48 -14.93
C GLY A 201 -30.56 -10.60 -15.83
N GLY A 202 -30.67 -10.92 -17.12
CA GLY A 202 -31.42 -10.16 -18.13
C GLY A 202 -30.62 -9.02 -18.80
N ASN A 203 -29.30 -9.06 -18.74
CA ASN A 203 -28.41 -8.09 -19.37
C ASN A 203 -27.90 -8.60 -20.72
N THR A 204 -28.32 -7.96 -21.81
CA THR A 204 -27.93 -8.37 -23.18
C THR A 204 -26.51 -7.97 -23.59
N THR A 205 -25.76 -7.31 -22.69
CA THR A 205 -24.42 -6.79 -22.99
C THR A 205 -23.32 -7.43 -22.16
N LEU A 206 -23.67 -8.08 -21.05
CA LEU A 206 -22.73 -8.74 -20.16
C LEU A 206 -23.13 -10.20 -20.01
N ARG A 207 -22.17 -11.09 -20.15
CA ARG A 207 -22.38 -12.52 -20.07
C ARG A 207 -22.30 -12.98 -18.62
N ALA A 208 -22.94 -14.09 -18.30
CA ALA A 208 -22.77 -14.75 -17.02
C ALA A 208 -21.42 -15.48 -16.92
N ALA A 209 -21.18 -16.19 -15.83
CA ALA A 209 -19.98 -17.00 -15.69
C ALA A 209 -19.96 -18.23 -16.62
N GLY A 210 -18.79 -18.54 -17.14
CA GLY A 210 -18.51 -19.64 -18.06
C GLY A 210 -18.27 -20.99 -17.38
N VAL A 211 -17.52 -21.85 -18.07
CA VAL A 211 -17.26 -23.23 -17.66
C VAL A 211 -15.76 -23.50 -17.69
N ILE A 212 -15.22 -24.03 -16.59
CA ILE A 212 -13.85 -24.54 -16.50
C ILE A 212 -13.92 -26.07 -16.45
N ARG A 213 -13.33 -26.77 -17.43
CA ARG A 213 -13.27 -28.24 -17.45
C ARG A 213 -11.84 -28.72 -17.56
N ILE A 214 -11.36 -29.43 -16.54
CA ILE A 214 -10.00 -29.97 -16.47
C ILE A 214 -10.10 -31.49 -16.34
N SER A 215 -9.35 -32.23 -17.15
CA SER A 215 -9.21 -33.68 -17.07
C SER A 215 -7.73 -34.06 -17.16
N ALA A 216 -7.14 -34.58 -16.09
CA ALA A 216 -5.75 -34.98 -16.07
C ALA A 216 -5.50 -36.16 -15.12
N ASP A 217 -4.34 -36.79 -15.17
CA ASP A 217 -3.99 -37.82 -14.18
C ASP A 217 -3.77 -37.14 -12.82
N THR A 218 -2.93 -36.11 -12.79
CA THR A 218 -2.64 -35.33 -11.60
C THR A 218 -3.06 -33.88 -11.77
N VAL A 219 -3.76 -33.33 -10.77
CA VAL A 219 -4.14 -31.93 -10.69
C VAL A 219 -3.64 -31.33 -9.37
N THR A 220 -2.84 -30.28 -9.45
CA THR A 220 -2.34 -29.52 -8.29
C THR A 220 -2.84 -28.08 -8.37
N LEU A 221 -3.56 -27.63 -7.33
CA LEU A 221 -4.16 -26.31 -7.26
C LEU A 221 -3.56 -25.49 -6.11
N ALA A 222 -2.82 -24.44 -6.46
CA ALA A 222 -2.35 -23.40 -5.54
C ALA A 222 -2.84 -21.99 -5.92
N GLY A 223 -3.23 -21.79 -7.17
CA GLY A 223 -3.88 -20.57 -7.64
C GLY A 223 -5.41 -20.67 -7.66
N ALA A 224 -6.04 -20.07 -8.67
CA ALA A 224 -7.49 -19.89 -8.70
C ALA A 224 -8.21 -20.53 -9.91
N LEU A 225 -9.36 -21.14 -9.66
CA LEU A 225 -10.36 -21.48 -10.68
C LEU A 225 -11.59 -20.59 -10.44
N VAL A 226 -11.80 -19.59 -11.29
CA VAL A 226 -12.81 -18.53 -11.06
C VAL A 226 -13.86 -18.59 -12.16
N ALA A 227 -15.10 -18.89 -11.80
CA ALA A 227 -16.28 -18.78 -12.65
C ALA A 227 -17.36 -17.99 -11.93
N LYS A 228 -17.04 -16.74 -11.56
CA LYS A 228 -17.93 -15.83 -10.84
C LYS A 228 -18.83 -15.06 -11.81
N GLY A 229 -20.11 -14.89 -11.47
CA GLY A 229 -21.02 -14.05 -12.25
C GLY A 229 -20.75 -12.55 -12.04
N HIS A 230 -20.84 -11.72 -13.08
CA HIS A 230 -20.71 -10.27 -12.92
C HIS A 230 -21.76 -9.67 -11.99
N ASP A 231 -21.31 -8.63 -11.29
CA ASP A 231 -22.17 -7.80 -10.46
C ASP A 231 -23.13 -6.95 -11.32
N GLY A 232 -24.41 -6.94 -10.96
CA GLY A 232 -25.47 -6.20 -11.65
C GLY A 232 -25.53 -4.73 -11.20
N ALA A 233 -25.52 -3.80 -12.15
CA ALA A 233 -25.76 -2.37 -11.85
C ALA A 233 -27.22 -1.98 -12.05
N THR A 234 -27.76 -2.20 -13.25
CA THR A 234 -29.15 -1.86 -13.61
C THR A 234 -30.03 -3.11 -13.78
N TYR A 235 -29.39 -4.27 -13.93
CA TYR A 235 -30.01 -5.57 -14.18
C TYR A 235 -29.73 -6.50 -13.01
N GLY A 236 -30.40 -7.65 -12.97
CA GLY A 236 -30.08 -8.68 -11.99
C GLY A 236 -28.61 -9.11 -12.06
N GLY A 237 -28.05 -9.52 -10.93
CA GLY A 237 -26.72 -10.11 -10.92
C GLY A 237 -26.70 -11.43 -11.71
N ALA A 238 -25.60 -11.71 -12.41
CA ALA A 238 -25.48 -12.97 -13.15
C ALA A 238 -25.14 -14.15 -12.24
N ALA A 239 -25.53 -15.36 -12.64
CA ALA A 239 -25.22 -16.56 -11.89
C ALA A 239 -23.74 -16.96 -12.00
N GLY A 240 -23.26 -17.64 -10.97
CA GLY A 240 -21.98 -18.34 -11.00
C GLY A 240 -21.99 -19.52 -11.98
N GLY A 241 -20.80 -19.86 -12.47
CA GLY A 241 -20.60 -20.79 -13.59
C GLY A 241 -20.42 -22.23 -13.16
N SER A 242 -19.71 -23.02 -13.98
CA SER A 242 -19.36 -24.41 -13.67
C SER A 242 -17.85 -24.61 -13.59
N VAL A 243 -17.40 -25.37 -12.60
CA VAL A 243 -16.04 -25.91 -12.50
C VAL A 243 -16.11 -27.44 -12.41
N GLN A 244 -15.52 -28.14 -13.37
CA GLN A 244 -15.39 -29.59 -13.36
C GLN A 244 -13.90 -29.96 -13.42
N VAL A 245 -13.44 -30.70 -12.43
CA VAL A 245 -12.09 -31.27 -12.40
C VAL A 245 -12.20 -32.79 -12.33
N ILE A 246 -11.56 -33.50 -13.25
CA ILE A 246 -11.43 -34.95 -13.25
C ILE A 246 -9.94 -35.27 -13.10
N ALA A 247 -9.56 -35.84 -11.97
CA ALA A 247 -8.21 -36.30 -11.69
C ALA A 247 -8.17 -37.84 -11.68
N HIS A 248 -7.59 -38.46 -12.70
CA HIS A 248 -7.59 -39.92 -12.85
C HIS A 248 -6.69 -40.61 -11.82
N ALA A 249 -5.69 -39.91 -11.27
CA ALA A 249 -4.77 -40.42 -10.26
C ALA A 249 -4.82 -39.62 -8.95
N SER A 250 -4.68 -38.28 -8.98
CA SER A 250 -4.62 -37.50 -7.72
C SER A 250 -5.02 -36.04 -7.90
N PHE A 251 -5.73 -35.51 -6.90
CA PHE A 251 -5.99 -34.07 -6.75
C PHE A 251 -5.32 -33.58 -5.45
N SER A 252 -4.70 -32.41 -5.48
CA SER A 252 -4.21 -31.73 -4.27
C SER A 252 -4.45 -30.22 -4.36
N ALA A 253 -4.73 -29.60 -3.21
CA ALA A 253 -4.96 -28.17 -3.08
C ALA A 253 -4.12 -27.61 -1.92
N THR A 254 -3.51 -26.44 -2.14
CA THR A 254 -2.78 -25.72 -1.07
C THR A 254 -3.73 -24.82 -0.26
N ALA A 255 -3.24 -24.19 0.81
CA ALA A 255 -4.02 -23.25 1.61
C ALA A 255 -4.54 -22.04 0.81
N ASP A 256 -3.78 -21.62 -0.21
CA ASP A 256 -4.11 -20.46 -1.05
C ASP A 256 -5.02 -20.82 -2.25
N ALA A 257 -5.37 -22.10 -2.40
CA ALA A 257 -6.21 -22.58 -3.48
C ALA A 257 -7.62 -21.96 -3.41
N LEU A 258 -8.06 -21.37 -4.53
CA LEU A 258 -9.37 -20.74 -4.66
C LEU A 258 -10.20 -21.42 -5.74
N ILE A 259 -11.43 -21.81 -5.41
CA ILE A 259 -12.48 -22.11 -6.38
C ILE A 259 -13.64 -21.18 -6.10
N ASN A 260 -13.88 -20.21 -6.98
CA ASN A 260 -14.96 -19.25 -6.82
C ASN A 260 -16.02 -19.45 -7.92
N VAL A 261 -17.22 -19.85 -7.51
CA VAL A 261 -18.40 -19.97 -8.37
C VAL A 261 -19.55 -19.11 -7.83
N ASP A 262 -19.24 -17.95 -7.26
CA ASP A 262 -20.24 -17.06 -6.67
C ASP A 262 -21.15 -16.42 -7.73
N GLY A 263 -22.37 -16.10 -7.31
CA GLY A 263 -23.26 -15.22 -8.06
C GLY A 263 -22.87 -13.75 -7.94
N GLY A 264 -23.20 -12.96 -8.95
CA GLY A 264 -22.95 -11.53 -8.99
C GLY A 264 -23.86 -10.74 -8.07
N SER A 265 -23.30 -9.78 -7.33
CA SER A 265 -24.04 -8.91 -6.41
C SER A 265 -24.68 -7.74 -7.15
N ILE A 266 -25.69 -7.10 -6.57
CA ILE A 266 -26.30 -5.89 -7.15
C ILE A 266 -25.84 -4.61 -6.45
N THR A 267 -25.71 -3.53 -7.22
CA THR A 267 -25.20 -2.23 -6.75
C THR A 267 -26.21 -1.07 -6.83
N ARG A 268 -27.41 -1.27 -7.40
CA ARG A 268 -28.49 -0.26 -7.45
C ARG A 268 -29.89 -0.84 -7.17
N ASN A 269 -30.84 0.05 -6.87
CA ASN A 269 -32.21 -0.27 -6.45
C ASN A 269 -32.99 -1.09 -7.50
N ASN A 270 -33.86 -2.00 -7.02
CA ASN A 270 -34.79 -2.84 -7.80
C ASN A 270 -34.12 -3.89 -8.68
N SER A 271 -33.24 -4.74 -8.14
CA SER A 271 -32.74 -5.95 -8.83
C SER A 271 -32.40 -7.07 -7.84
N GLY A 272 -32.46 -8.33 -8.27
CA GLY A 272 -32.07 -9.49 -7.48
C GLY A 272 -30.62 -9.91 -7.70
N GLY A 273 -29.94 -10.42 -6.67
CA GLY A 273 -28.58 -10.95 -6.78
C GLY A 273 -28.53 -12.27 -7.57
N GLY A 274 -27.44 -12.57 -8.26
CA GLY A 274 -27.30 -13.82 -9.03
C GLY A 274 -27.15 -15.05 -8.14
N GLY A 275 -27.68 -16.20 -8.56
CA GLY A 275 -27.49 -17.47 -7.84
C GLY A 275 -26.07 -18.02 -7.97
N GLY A 276 -25.60 -18.74 -6.96
CA GLY A 276 -24.30 -19.42 -7.01
C GLY A 276 -24.25 -20.54 -8.07
N GLY A 277 -23.03 -20.85 -8.52
CA GLY A 277 -22.71 -21.84 -9.54
C GLY A 277 -22.44 -23.25 -9.01
N ARG A 278 -21.83 -24.10 -9.84
CA ARG A 278 -21.50 -25.50 -9.51
C ARG A 278 -20.01 -25.77 -9.59
N ALA A 279 -19.49 -26.50 -8.61
CA ALA A 279 -18.15 -27.06 -8.67
C ALA A 279 -18.16 -28.56 -8.32
N ALA A 280 -17.49 -29.38 -9.12
CA ALA A 280 -17.27 -30.79 -8.80
C ALA A 280 -15.84 -31.22 -9.12
N ILE A 281 -15.26 -31.97 -8.20
CA ILE A 281 -13.94 -32.61 -8.37
C ILE A 281 -14.13 -34.12 -8.24
N ALA A 282 -13.81 -34.87 -9.29
CA ALA A 282 -13.85 -36.32 -9.31
C ALA A 282 -12.44 -36.90 -9.34
N VAL A 283 -12.13 -37.78 -8.39
CA VAL A 283 -10.79 -38.36 -8.22
C VAL A 283 -10.85 -39.87 -8.30
N LYS A 284 -10.09 -40.45 -9.24
CA LYS A 284 -9.97 -41.90 -9.51
C LYS A 284 -11.27 -42.62 -9.88
N LEU A 285 -12.33 -41.90 -10.27
CA LEU A 285 -13.57 -42.54 -10.73
C LEU A 285 -13.32 -43.32 -12.03
N THR A 286 -13.89 -44.52 -12.15
CA THR A 286 -13.83 -45.27 -13.41
C THR A 286 -14.67 -44.58 -14.49
N PRO A 287 -14.45 -44.86 -15.78
CA PRO A 287 -15.29 -44.34 -16.86
C PRO A 287 -16.79 -44.59 -16.64
N GLU A 288 -17.16 -45.76 -16.12
CA GLU A 288 -18.54 -46.12 -15.80
C GLU A 288 -19.08 -45.28 -14.64
N GLN A 289 -18.29 -45.07 -13.59
CA GLN A 289 -18.67 -44.20 -12.47
C GLN A 289 -18.83 -42.74 -12.92
N LEU A 290 -17.93 -42.22 -13.76
CA LEU A 290 -18.01 -40.85 -14.33
C LEU A 290 -19.28 -40.62 -15.15
N VAL A 291 -19.83 -41.67 -15.77
CA VAL A 291 -21.15 -41.62 -16.43
C VAL A 291 -22.26 -41.72 -15.38
N ALA A 292 -22.20 -42.68 -14.47
CA ALA A 292 -23.25 -42.92 -13.48
C ALA A 292 -23.51 -41.72 -12.54
N VAL A 293 -22.47 -40.99 -12.15
CA VAL A 293 -22.61 -39.81 -11.26
C VAL A 293 -23.37 -38.66 -11.91
N ARG A 294 -23.52 -38.66 -13.24
CA ARG A 294 -24.30 -37.64 -13.96
C ARG A 294 -25.79 -37.74 -13.66
N ASP A 295 -26.26 -38.95 -13.39
CA ASP A 295 -27.68 -39.29 -13.25
C ASP A 295 -28.07 -39.70 -11.82
N SER A 296 -27.08 -39.92 -10.93
CA SER A 296 -27.32 -40.39 -9.57
C SER A 296 -26.36 -39.79 -8.53
N ASP A 297 -26.92 -39.47 -7.36
CA ASP A 297 -26.17 -39.10 -6.15
C ASP A 297 -25.79 -40.32 -5.27
N ALA A 298 -26.04 -41.53 -5.76
CA ALA A 298 -25.78 -42.79 -5.04
C ALA A 298 -25.13 -43.82 -5.97
N VAL A 299 -23.90 -43.54 -6.40
CA VAL A 299 -23.07 -44.49 -7.17
C VAL A 299 -22.27 -45.37 -6.22
N ALA A 300 -22.26 -46.68 -6.47
CA ALA A 300 -21.50 -47.64 -5.66
C ALA A 300 -20.00 -47.29 -5.64
N ASP A 301 -19.40 -47.46 -4.47
CA ASP A 301 -17.98 -47.22 -4.21
C ASP A 301 -17.51 -45.79 -4.53
N VAL A 302 -18.42 -44.81 -4.55
CA VAL A 302 -18.10 -43.38 -4.66
C VAL A 302 -18.47 -42.68 -3.35
N LYS A 303 -17.48 -42.04 -2.71
CA LYS A 303 -17.70 -41.16 -1.57
C LYS A 303 -17.97 -39.73 -2.05
N TYR A 304 -18.97 -39.09 -1.46
CA TYR A 304 -19.36 -37.71 -1.72
C TYR A 304 -19.02 -36.86 -0.49
N SER A 305 -18.20 -35.83 -0.66
CA SER A 305 -17.81 -34.89 0.41
C SER A 305 -18.10 -33.44 0.00
N PRO A 306 -18.40 -32.54 0.95
CA PRO A 306 -18.41 -31.11 0.69
C PRO A 306 -17.08 -30.64 0.10
N LEU A 307 -17.11 -29.84 -0.97
CA LEU A 307 -15.88 -29.36 -1.59
C LEU A 307 -15.10 -28.38 -0.67
N ALA A 308 -15.80 -27.69 0.23
CA ALA A 308 -15.20 -26.78 1.22
C ALA A 308 -14.22 -27.50 2.18
N ASP A 309 -14.40 -28.80 2.39
CA ASP A 309 -13.52 -29.59 3.26
C ASP A 309 -12.17 -29.90 2.57
N ILE A 310 -12.11 -29.75 1.24
CA ILE A 310 -10.95 -30.11 0.41
C ILE A 310 -10.21 -28.87 -0.09
N VAL A 311 -10.95 -27.81 -0.40
CA VAL A 311 -10.41 -26.55 -0.92
C VAL A 311 -10.80 -25.42 0.05
N PRO A 312 -9.87 -24.94 0.91
CA PRO A 312 -10.17 -23.95 1.93
C PRO A 312 -10.79 -22.66 1.38
N GLY A 313 -10.35 -22.22 0.19
CA GLY A 313 -10.88 -21.05 -0.50
C GLY A 313 -12.15 -21.31 -1.32
N PHE A 314 -12.83 -22.46 -1.21
CA PHE A 314 -14.04 -22.72 -1.99
C PHE A 314 -15.20 -21.79 -1.57
N THR A 315 -15.78 -21.09 -2.54
CA THR A 315 -16.98 -20.25 -2.34
C THR A 315 -18.00 -20.45 -3.46
N THR A 316 -19.27 -20.43 -3.07
CA THR A 316 -20.45 -20.62 -3.94
C THR A 316 -21.62 -19.75 -3.48
N ALA A 317 -21.32 -18.59 -2.89
CA ALA A 317 -22.32 -17.68 -2.37
C ALA A 317 -23.24 -17.15 -3.49
N GLY A 318 -24.49 -16.88 -3.13
CA GLY A 318 -25.35 -16.07 -3.98
C GLY A 318 -25.00 -14.58 -3.87
N GLY A 319 -25.27 -13.83 -4.93
CA GLY A 319 -25.02 -12.40 -4.99
C GLY A 319 -25.85 -11.61 -3.98
N ALA A 320 -25.20 -10.63 -3.33
CA ALA A 320 -25.84 -9.79 -2.32
C ALA A 320 -26.76 -8.71 -2.93
N THR A 321 -27.66 -8.16 -2.10
CA THR A 321 -28.68 -7.18 -2.50
C THR A 321 -28.29 -5.71 -2.33
N GLY A 322 -27.06 -5.41 -1.92
CA GLY A 322 -26.65 -4.04 -1.61
C GLY A 322 -27.44 -3.37 -0.47
N GLY A 323 -28.23 -4.13 0.32
CA GLY A 323 -28.95 -3.64 1.50
C GLY A 323 -30.40 -3.20 1.29
N TYR A 324 -30.98 -3.37 0.09
CA TYR A 324 -32.37 -2.98 -0.17
C TYR A 324 -33.37 -4.06 0.26
N THR A 325 -34.43 -3.65 0.97
CA THR A 325 -35.42 -4.55 1.58
C THR A 325 -36.45 -5.12 0.60
N SER A 326 -36.57 -4.54 -0.60
CA SER A 326 -37.50 -4.98 -1.65
C SER A 326 -36.90 -5.99 -2.63
N CYS A 327 -35.67 -6.46 -2.40
CA CYS A 327 -35.03 -7.48 -3.22
C CYS A 327 -34.37 -8.56 -2.37
N THR A 328 -34.23 -9.76 -2.94
CA THR A 328 -33.59 -10.90 -2.26
C THR A 328 -32.23 -11.20 -2.85
N ALA A 329 -31.33 -11.74 -2.02
CA ALA A 329 -30.04 -12.24 -2.47
C ALA A 329 -30.26 -13.48 -3.35
N GLY A 330 -29.27 -13.79 -4.17
CA GLY A 330 -29.22 -15.12 -4.78
C GLY A 330 -29.02 -16.19 -3.71
N GLU A 331 -29.47 -17.41 -4.00
CA GLU A 331 -29.16 -18.57 -3.18
C GLU A 331 -27.73 -19.05 -3.49
N ALA A 332 -27.10 -19.70 -2.51
CA ALA A 332 -25.82 -20.36 -2.72
C ALA A 332 -25.94 -21.52 -3.71
N GLY A 333 -24.85 -21.82 -4.41
CA GLY A 333 -24.76 -22.93 -5.34
C GLY A 333 -24.30 -24.23 -4.66
N THR A 334 -23.63 -25.09 -5.41
CA THR A 334 -23.24 -26.43 -4.94
C THR A 334 -21.78 -26.76 -5.22
N GLY A 335 -21.08 -27.33 -4.22
CA GLY A 335 -19.76 -27.93 -4.38
C GLY A 335 -19.74 -29.38 -3.91
N VAL A 336 -19.13 -30.28 -4.68
CA VAL A 336 -18.96 -31.69 -4.29
C VAL A 336 -17.57 -32.24 -4.68
N TYR A 337 -16.98 -33.02 -3.78
CA TYR A 337 -15.79 -33.83 -4.02
C TYR A 337 -16.21 -35.31 -4.09
N LEU A 338 -15.81 -36.00 -5.15
CA LEU A 338 -16.17 -37.37 -5.46
C LEU A 338 -14.90 -38.21 -5.47
N LEU A 339 -14.86 -39.26 -4.64
CA LEU A 339 -13.70 -40.11 -4.49
C LEU A 339 -14.06 -41.58 -4.71
N ASN A 340 -13.34 -42.27 -5.59
CA ASN A 340 -13.48 -43.71 -5.71
C ASN A 340 -12.87 -44.43 -4.49
N THR A 341 -13.67 -45.30 -3.90
CA THR A 341 -13.38 -46.10 -2.69
C THR A 341 -13.32 -47.60 -2.96
N THR A 342 -13.37 -48.02 -4.23
CA THR A 342 -13.25 -49.43 -4.61
C THR A 342 -11.90 -49.99 -4.17
N GLY A 343 -11.87 -50.82 -3.13
CA GLY A 343 -10.63 -51.40 -2.58
C GLY A 343 -9.67 -50.38 -1.97
N ALA A 344 -10.16 -49.19 -1.60
CA ALA A 344 -9.36 -48.08 -1.10
C ALA A 344 -10.10 -47.27 -0.04
N ALA A 345 -9.37 -46.73 0.93
CA ALA A 345 -9.90 -45.89 1.98
C ALA A 345 -9.43 -44.43 1.82
N PRO A 346 -10.23 -43.43 2.26
CA PRO A 346 -9.80 -42.03 2.25
C PRO A 346 -8.74 -41.74 3.32
N LEU A 347 -7.73 -40.95 2.97
CA LEU A 347 -6.71 -40.40 3.86
C LEU A 347 -6.75 -38.87 3.79
N ASN A 348 -7.14 -38.22 4.88
CA ASN A 348 -7.14 -36.77 5.06
C ASN A 348 -5.79 -36.32 5.62
N ILE A 349 -5.15 -35.36 4.98
CA ILE A 349 -3.81 -34.89 5.36
C ILE A 349 -3.88 -33.41 5.70
N SER A 350 -3.57 -33.04 6.93
CA SER A 350 -3.62 -31.66 7.44
C SER A 350 -2.40 -31.31 8.29
N GLY A 351 -2.28 -30.04 8.65
CA GLY A 351 -1.25 -29.51 9.57
C GLY A 351 -1.91 -28.77 10.73
N ASP A 352 -1.35 -28.90 11.93
CA ASP A 352 -1.75 -28.23 13.16
C ASP A 352 -0.61 -27.31 13.63
N PRO A 353 -0.82 -26.00 13.88
CA PRO A 353 -2.10 -25.27 13.86
C PRO A 353 -2.64 -24.93 12.46
N GLU A 354 -1.80 -25.02 11.43
CA GLU A 354 -2.18 -24.66 10.06
C GLU A 354 -1.39 -25.46 9.03
N LEU A 355 -1.87 -25.46 7.78
CA LEU A 355 -1.19 -26.07 6.64
C LEU A 355 0.16 -25.38 6.42
N THR A 356 1.26 -26.03 6.81
CA THR A 356 2.60 -25.44 6.83
C THR A 356 3.58 -26.29 6.02
N GLY A 357 4.39 -25.65 5.17
CA GLY A 357 5.43 -26.32 4.39
C GLY A 357 4.90 -27.27 3.31
N VAL A 358 5.82 -27.93 2.61
CA VAL A 358 5.51 -28.94 1.59
C VAL A 358 5.67 -30.32 2.20
N VAL A 359 4.58 -31.07 2.34
CA VAL A 359 4.59 -32.42 2.92
C VAL A 359 4.26 -33.47 1.86
N SER A 360 4.62 -34.71 2.14
CA SER A 360 4.28 -35.88 1.32
C SER A 360 3.61 -36.94 2.20
N PRO A 361 2.47 -37.53 1.77
CA PRO A 361 1.66 -37.06 0.65
C PRO A 361 1.13 -35.64 0.93
N SER A 362 0.84 -34.88 -0.13
CA SER A 362 0.43 -33.48 -0.03
C SER A 362 -0.82 -33.30 0.83
N TYR A 363 -0.98 -32.12 1.43
CA TYR A 363 -2.20 -31.76 2.16
C TYR A 363 -3.47 -31.96 1.31
N GLY A 364 -4.57 -32.28 1.99
CA GLY A 364 -5.87 -32.59 1.38
C GLY A 364 -6.27 -34.06 1.54
N MET A 365 -7.34 -34.47 0.85
CA MET A 365 -7.87 -35.83 0.90
C MET A 365 -7.38 -36.65 -0.29
N THR A 366 -6.81 -37.81 -0.03
CA THR A 366 -6.38 -38.78 -1.06
C THR A 366 -7.07 -40.12 -0.87
N SER A 367 -7.27 -40.91 -1.94
CA SER A 367 -7.70 -42.31 -1.83
C SER A 367 -6.48 -43.22 -1.86
N GLN A 368 -6.36 -44.07 -0.86
CA GLN A 368 -5.23 -44.98 -0.67
C GLN A 368 -5.72 -46.43 -0.67
N SER A 369 -5.06 -47.31 -1.42
CA SER A 369 -5.41 -48.72 -1.45
C SER A 369 -5.32 -49.31 -0.04
N THR A 370 -6.38 -50.00 0.37
CA THR A 370 -6.44 -50.63 1.69
C THR A 370 -5.30 -51.64 1.85
N GLY A 371 -4.58 -51.58 2.98
CA GLY A 371 -3.40 -52.42 3.22
C GLY A 371 -2.11 -51.94 2.55
N ALA A 372 -2.12 -50.85 1.77
CA ALA A 372 -0.91 -50.27 1.21
C ALA A 372 -0.05 -49.62 2.30
N THR A 373 1.28 -49.67 2.13
CA THR A 373 2.21 -48.91 2.97
C THR A 373 2.33 -47.49 2.45
N ILE A 374 1.90 -46.52 3.27
CA ILE A 374 1.97 -45.09 2.97
C ILE A 374 3.22 -44.52 3.62
N VAL A 375 4.11 -43.95 2.80
CA VAL A 375 5.30 -43.25 3.26
C VAL A 375 4.97 -41.76 3.43
N VAL A 376 5.33 -41.20 4.57
CA VAL A 376 5.07 -39.79 4.91
C VAL A 376 6.37 -39.05 5.15
N SER A 377 6.47 -37.80 4.71
CA SER A 377 7.60 -36.90 4.98
C SER A 377 7.21 -35.42 5.01
N ALA A 378 7.93 -34.64 5.80
CA ALA A 378 7.83 -33.18 5.91
C ALA A 378 9.23 -32.57 6.10
N PRO A 379 9.44 -31.28 5.80
CA PRO A 379 10.69 -30.61 6.10
C PRO A 379 10.83 -30.39 7.61
N ALA A 380 12.06 -30.31 8.11
CA ALA A 380 12.32 -30.05 9.54
C ALA A 380 11.77 -28.70 10.02
N PHE A 381 11.67 -27.72 9.11
CA PHE A 381 11.02 -26.44 9.33
C PHE A 381 10.45 -25.92 8.02
N ALA A 382 9.51 -24.99 8.11
CA ALA A 382 9.03 -24.22 6.96
C ALA A 382 8.91 -22.74 7.33
N TYR A 383 9.23 -21.87 6.38
CA TYR A 383 8.98 -20.44 6.51
C TYR A 383 7.51 -20.14 6.28
N VAL A 384 7.01 -19.10 6.96
CA VAL A 384 5.65 -18.62 6.74
C VAL A 384 5.62 -17.80 5.45
N ALA A 385 4.69 -18.12 4.54
CA ALA A 385 4.53 -17.43 3.26
C ALA A 385 4.32 -15.92 3.46
N GLY A 386 4.88 -15.10 2.56
CA GLY A 386 4.82 -13.64 2.64
C GLY A 386 5.76 -13.00 3.67
N THR A 387 6.60 -13.78 4.35
CA THR A 387 7.68 -13.25 5.20
C THR A 387 9.01 -13.26 4.47
N ASP A 388 9.93 -12.37 4.83
CA ASP A 388 11.29 -12.23 4.31
C ASP A 388 12.24 -13.37 4.74
N GLU A 389 11.71 -14.59 4.90
CA GLU A 389 12.38 -15.78 5.42
C GLU A 389 12.87 -15.65 6.87
N ARG A 390 12.28 -14.72 7.64
CA ARG A 390 12.66 -14.47 9.05
C ARG A 390 11.61 -14.91 10.06
N SER A 391 10.56 -15.61 9.62
CA SER A 391 9.56 -16.26 10.48
C SER A 391 9.33 -17.70 10.04
N ARG A 392 9.35 -18.65 10.99
CA ARG A 392 9.28 -20.10 10.69
C ARG A 392 8.46 -20.89 11.71
N ARG A 393 8.10 -22.12 11.33
CA ARG A 393 7.61 -23.18 12.24
C ARG A 393 8.46 -24.44 12.08
N LEU A 394 8.66 -25.17 13.17
CA LEU A 394 9.37 -26.46 13.17
C LEU A 394 8.38 -27.62 13.07
N CYS A 395 8.75 -28.70 12.40
CA CYS A 395 7.95 -29.92 12.37
C CYS A 395 8.20 -30.73 13.66
N GLY A 396 7.16 -30.92 14.45
CA GLY A 396 7.14 -31.78 15.64
C GLY A 396 6.78 -33.24 15.37
N GLY A 397 6.62 -33.62 14.10
CA GLY A 397 6.25 -34.96 13.65
C GLY A 397 4.79 -35.06 13.19
N PHE A 398 4.19 -36.24 13.28
CA PHE A 398 2.84 -36.49 12.79
C PHE A 398 2.06 -37.51 13.62
N VAL A 399 0.74 -37.46 13.51
CA VAL A 399 -0.19 -38.44 14.07
C VAL A 399 -1.14 -38.91 12.97
N VAL A 400 -1.42 -40.21 12.91
CA VAL A 400 -2.46 -40.78 12.08
C VAL A 400 -3.56 -41.37 12.95
N THR A 401 -4.80 -40.95 12.75
CA THR A 401 -5.99 -41.51 13.41
C THR A 401 -6.94 -42.14 12.41
N ASN A 402 -7.78 -43.06 12.86
CA ASN A 402 -8.85 -43.67 12.07
C ASN A 402 -10.24 -43.04 12.35
N ALA A 403 -11.29 -43.55 11.71
CA ALA A 403 -12.67 -43.05 11.80
C ALA A 403 -13.27 -43.11 13.21
N THR A 404 -12.72 -43.93 14.09
CA THR A 404 -13.12 -44.05 15.50
C THR A 404 -12.27 -43.17 16.43
N ALA A 405 -11.44 -42.28 15.87
CA ALA A 405 -10.46 -41.45 16.57
C ALA A 405 -9.36 -42.25 17.32
N GLY A 406 -9.20 -43.53 17.00
CA GLY A 406 -8.09 -44.35 17.45
C GLY A 406 -6.80 -44.00 16.72
N THR A 407 -5.68 -43.93 17.44
CA THR A 407 -4.36 -43.68 16.85
C THR A 407 -3.86 -44.92 16.09
N VAL A 408 -3.64 -44.78 14.79
CA VAL A 408 -3.02 -45.79 13.92
C VAL A 408 -1.51 -45.75 14.07
N THR A 409 -0.92 -44.56 14.03
CA THR A 409 0.50 -44.33 14.29
C THR A 409 0.74 -42.91 14.79
N ALA A 410 1.83 -42.69 15.52
CA ALA A 410 2.29 -41.36 15.90
C ALA A 410 3.82 -41.37 15.95
N SER A 411 4.44 -40.29 15.49
CA SER A 411 5.90 -40.17 15.44
C SER A 411 6.32 -38.72 15.65
N CYS A 412 7.44 -38.52 16.35
CA CYS A 412 8.10 -37.22 16.46
C CYS A 412 9.15 -36.98 15.35
N SER A 413 9.24 -37.90 14.38
CA SER A 413 10.13 -37.79 13.22
C SER A 413 9.46 -37.01 12.09
N THR A 414 10.26 -36.34 11.27
CA THR A 414 9.80 -35.65 10.05
C THR A 414 9.53 -36.61 8.89
N SER A 415 9.70 -37.92 9.10
CA SER A 415 9.36 -38.96 8.13
C SER A 415 8.97 -40.26 8.82
N GLY A 416 8.14 -41.07 8.15
CA GLY A 416 7.73 -42.38 8.64
C GLY A 416 6.90 -43.14 7.61
N ALA A 417 6.29 -44.24 8.05
CA ALA A 417 5.35 -44.99 7.24
C ALA A 417 4.25 -45.63 8.11
N PHE A 418 3.10 -45.89 7.52
CA PHE A 418 2.00 -46.65 8.15
C PHE A 418 1.26 -47.50 7.12
N THR A 419 0.54 -48.51 7.59
CA THR A 419 -0.31 -49.34 6.72
C THR A 419 -1.71 -48.74 6.68
N MET A 420 -2.25 -48.52 5.48
CA MET A 420 -3.57 -47.92 5.30
C MET A 420 -4.67 -48.85 5.84
N PRO A 421 -5.49 -48.41 6.82
CA PRO A 421 -6.64 -49.17 7.31
C PRO A 421 -7.75 -49.34 6.26
N GLU A 422 -8.73 -50.20 6.55
CA GLU A 422 -9.93 -50.34 5.71
C GLU A 422 -10.88 -49.15 5.81
N GLU A 423 -10.76 -48.37 6.89
CA GLU A 423 -11.58 -47.20 7.19
C GLU A 423 -10.85 -45.88 6.90
N GLU A 424 -11.60 -44.79 6.82
CA GLU A 424 -11.06 -43.45 6.65
C GLU A 424 -10.08 -43.07 7.77
N SER A 425 -9.01 -42.37 7.39
CA SER A 425 -7.94 -41.95 8.29
C SER A 425 -7.58 -40.47 8.15
N TRP A 426 -6.97 -39.89 9.19
CA TRP A 426 -6.46 -38.51 9.24
C TRP A 426 -4.99 -38.52 9.63
N LEU A 427 -4.11 -38.05 8.74
CA LEU A 427 -2.71 -37.74 9.00
C LEU A 427 -2.57 -36.25 9.32
N ILE A 428 -2.17 -35.93 10.54
CA ILE A 428 -1.98 -34.56 11.01
C ILE A 428 -0.49 -34.34 11.26
N TRP A 429 0.11 -33.39 10.55
CA TRP A 429 1.47 -32.90 10.82
C TRP A 429 1.45 -31.88 11.95
N ASN A 430 2.21 -32.12 13.00
CA ASN A 430 2.32 -31.23 14.15
C ASN A 430 3.40 -30.18 13.86
N TRP A 431 3.03 -28.91 13.81
CA TRP A 431 3.93 -27.78 13.66
C TRP A 431 4.00 -26.97 14.95
N THR A 432 5.19 -26.48 15.29
CA THR A 432 5.36 -25.67 16.50
C THR A 432 4.68 -24.30 16.37
N ALA A 433 4.55 -23.61 17.50
CA ALA A 433 4.30 -22.19 17.52
C ALA A 433 5.33 -21.42 16.66
N LEU A 434 4.91 -20.25 16.18
CA LEU A 434 5.70 -19.39 15.32
C LEU A 434 7.00 -18.94 16.01
N GLU A 435 8.12 -18.98 15.29
CA GLU A 435 9.41 -18.42 15.72
C GLU A 435 9.80 -17.25 14.78
N HIS A 436 10.32 -16.16 15.35
CA HIS A 436 10.88 -15.00 14.65
C HIS A 436 12.39 -14.90 14.84
N LYS A 437 13.09 -14.42 13.81
CA LYS A 437 14.53 -14.19 13.88
C LYS A 437 14.87 -12.89 14.64
N LEU A 438 15.85 -12.97 15.54
CA LEU A 438 16.47 -11.92 16.34
C LEU A 438 17.98 -11.95 16.05
N VAL A 439 18.44 -10.99 15.25
CA VAL A 439 19.87 -10.83 14.93
C VAL A 439 20.43 -9.72 15.80
N LEU A 440 21.48 -10.01 16.56
CA LEU A 440 22.16 -9.05 17.43
C LEU A 440 23.62 -8.89 16.99
N THR A 441 24.04 -7.64 16.81
CA THR A 441 25.43 -7.29 16.46
C THR A 441 25.98 -6.25 17.43
N ALA A 442 27.25 -6.37 17.82
CA ALA A 442 27.93 -5.38 18.66
C ALA A 442 29.09 -4.79 17.85
N ASP A 443 29.03 -3.48 17.59
CA ASP A 443 30.05 -2.77 16.82
C ASP A 443 30.87 -1.87 17.76
N GLY A 444 32.20 -1.96 17.67
CA GLY A 444 33.12 -1.26 18.58
C GLY A 444 33.62 -2.16 19.72
N GLY A 445 34.01 -1.55 20.84
CA GLY A 445 34.48 -2.26 22.05
C GLY A 445 33.37 -2.43 23.08
N GLY A 446 32.71 -3.59 23.04
CA GLY A 446 31.65 -3.95 23.98
C GLY A 446 30.91 -5.22 23.54
N ARG A 447 29.88 -5.59 24.30
CA ARG A 447 29.03 -6.75 24.01
C ARG A 447 27.57 -6.50 24.35
N ILE A 448 26.69 -7.30 23.75
CA ILE A 448 25.28 -7.36 24.11
C ILE A 448 25.08 -8.56 25.05
N VAL A 449 24.47 -8.31 26.20
CA VAL A 449 23.95 -9.35 27.09
C VAL A 449 22.45 -9.48 26.85
N THR A 450 21.93 -10.70 26.74
CA THR A 450 20.50 -10.93 26.53
C THR A 450 20.00 -12.14 27.30
N ASN A 451 18.76 -12.09 27.77
CA ASN A 451 18.04 -13.22 28.35
C ASN A 451 17.50 -14.20 27.30
N SER A 452 17.54 -13.84 26.01
CA SER A 452 16.81 -14.52 24.94
C SER A 452 17.70 -15.35 24.02
N ILE A 453 18.66 -16.12 24.53
CA ILE A 453 19.38 -17.10 23.69
C ILE A 453 19.41 -18.44 24.39
N GLY A 454 18.42 -19.27 24.07
CA GLY A 454 18.17 -20.56 24.72
C GLY A 454 17.59 -21.60 23.76
N LYS A 455 18.26 -21.86 22.64
CA LYS A 455 18.13 -23.11 21.87
C LYS A 455 19.46 -23.38 21.17
N ALA A 456 19.85 -24.64 21.04
CA ALA A 456 21.11 -25.00 20.39
C ALA A 456 21.07 -24.56 18.90
N GLY A 457 21.75 -23.46 18.58
CA GLY A 457 21.92 -22.94 17.22
C GLY A 457 20.94 -21.84 16.78
N ALA A 458 21.41 -20.59 16.85
CA ALA A 458 20.98 -19.38 16.11
C ALA A 458 19.66 -18.69 16.47
N ASP A 459 19.74 -17.36 16.60
CA ASP A 459 18.82 -16.24 16.32
C ASP A 459 17.28 -16.39 16.43
N TRP A 460 16.68 -17.52 16.77
CA TRP A 460 15.23 -17.72 16.64
C TRP A 460 14.52 -17.71 18.00
N GLN A 461 13.53 -16.83 18.14
CA GLN A 461 12.73 -16.65 19.35
C GLN A 461 11.27 -16.98 19.09
N SER A 462 10.56 -17.53 20.07
CA SER A 462 9.11 -17.73 19.95
C SER A 462 8.39 -16.39 19.80
N ALA A 463 7.41 -16.33 18.91
CA ALA A 463 6.54 -15.18 18.77
C ALA A 463 5.83 -14.90 20.12
N GLY A 464 5.78 -13.63 20.51
CA GLY A 464 5.24 -13.20 21.81
C GLY A 464 6.18 -13.36 23.00
N SER A 465 7.39 -13.91 22.82
CA SER A 465 8.37 -13.98 23.91
C SER A 465 8.95 -12.60 24.25
N ALA A 466 9.24 -12.37 25.54
CA ALA A 466 9.88 -11.15 26.01
C ALA A 466 11.41 -11.26 25.85
N VAL A 467 12.01 -10.21 25.30
CA VAL A 467 13.45 -10.04 25.09
C VAL A 467 13.94 -8.86 25.92
N SER A 468 15.00 -9.07 26.68
CA SER A 468 15.78 -8.02 27.33
C SER A 468 17.21 -8.02 26.80
N LEU A 469 17.72 -6.83 26.47
CA LEU A 469 19.07 -6.60 25.98
C LEU A 469 19.76 -5.57 26.88
N THR A 470 21.02 -5.81 27.21
CA THR A 470 21.89 -4.86 27.93
C THR A 470 23.17 -4.67 27.15
N ALA A 471 23.47 -3.43 26.77
CA ALA A 471 24.73 -3.07 26.15
C ALA A 471 25.82 -2.90 27.24
N VAL A 472 26.91 -3.67 27.15
CA VAL A 472 28.02 -3.60 28.12
C VAL A 472 29.27 -3.10 27.38
N PRO A 473 29.67 -1.83 27.58
CA PRO A 473 30.90 -1.30 27.01
C PRO A 473 32.14 -1.96 27.63
N ASP A 474 33.19 -2.13 26.83
CA ASP A 474 34.51 -2.51 27.34
C ASP A 474 35.24 -1.28 27.94
N GLU A 475 36.34 -1.51 28.65
CA GLU A 475 37.17 -0.42 29.18
C GLU A 475 37.66 0.51 28.04
N GLY A 476 37.50 1.82 28.22
CA GLY A 476 37.83 2.81 27.19
C GLY A 476 36.74 3.04 26.13
N TYR A 477 35.55 2.45 26.31
CA TYR A 477 34.39 2.65 25.45
C TYR A 477 33.16 3.11 26.24
N VAL A 478 32.21 3.73 25.55
CA VAL A 478 30.87 4.07 26.05
C VAL A 478 29.82 3.57 25.09
N PHE A 479 28.67 3.21 25.62
CA PHE A 479 27.50 2.91 24.80
C PHE A 479 27.01 4.18 24.10
N ALA A 480 26.91 4.13 22.77
CA ALA A 480 26.51 5.26 21.94
C ALA A 480 25.06 5.16 21.44
N GLY A 481 24.49 3.95 21.41
CA GLY A 481 23.09 3.75 21.03
C GLY A 481 22.82 2.42 20.35
N TRP A 482 21.53 2.08 20.24
CA TRP A 482 21.02 0.93 19.50
C TRP A 482 20.61 1.33 18.08
N PHE A 483 20.99 0.51 17.11
CA PHE A 483 20.69 0.65 15.69
C PHE A 483 19.88 -0.55 15.19
N GLY A 484 19.20 -0.39 14.05
CA GLY A 484 18.42 -1.45 13.42
C GLY A 484 16.91 -1.33 13.64
N ARG A 485 16.18 -2.40 13.30
CA ARG A 485 14.72 -2.41 13.19
C ARG A 485 14.08 -2.65 14.56
N ILE A 486 13.93 -1.59 15.36
CA ILE A 486 13.19 -1.60 16.63
C ILE A 486 12.11 -0.51 16.64
N ARG A 487 11.00 -0.70 17.35
CA ARG A 487 9.88 0.26 17.40
C ARG A 487 9.57 0.68 18.83
N GLY A 488 9.18 1.94 19.03
CA GLY A 488 8.58 2.43 20.28
C GLY A 488 9.49 2.38 21.52
N ILE A 489 10.81 2.34 21.34
CA ILE A 489 11.78 2.18 22.44
C ILE A 489 12.86 3.26 22.32
N ASP A 490 13.26 3.79 23.47
CA ASP A 490 14.38 4.73 23.58
C ASP A 490 15.71 4.01 23.30
N ARG A 491 16.26 4.28 22.11
CA ARG A 491 17.52 3.69 21.61
C ARG A 491 18.77 4.23 22.33
N THR A 492 18.66 5.26 23.18
CA THR A 492 19.76 5.71 24.04
C THR A 492 19.93 4.84 25.29
N GLN A 493 18.90 4.07 25.67
CA GLN A 493 18.94 3.28 26.88
C GLN A 493 19.92 2.12 26.73
N VAL A 494 20.78 1.96 27.73
CA VAL A 494 21.71 0.83 27.82
C VAL A 494 20.94 -0.49 27.88
N ASP A 495 19.78 -0.48 28.55
CA ASP A 495 18.88 -1.62 28.67
C ASP A 495 17.64 -1.44 27.78
N LEU A 496 17.31 -2.46 26.99
CA LEU A 496 16.07 -2.53 26.20
C LEU A 496 15.23 -3.73 26.62
N SER A 497 13.92 -3.56 26.59
CA SER A 497 12.95 -4.65 26.76
C SER A 497 11.83 -4.56 25.74
N PHE A 498 11.54 -5.66 25.04
CA PHE A 498 10.48 -5.72 24.03
C PHE A 498 9.91 -7.13 23.86
N THR A 499 8.85 -7.26 23.08
CA THR A 499 8.19 -8.53 22.77
C THR A 499 8.44 -8.90 21.31
N MET A 500 8.76 -10.17 21.03
CA MET A 500 8.98 -10.68 19.67
C MET A 500 7.66 -10.78 18.89
N THR A 501 7.16 -9.68 18.34
CA THR A 501 5.96 -9.65 17.48
C THR A 501 6.27 -9.75 15.99
N GLU A 502 7.53 -9.48 15.63
CA GLU A 502 8.06 -9.56 14.28
C GLU A 502 9.55 -9.95 14.37
N PRO A 503 10.23 -10.20 13.24
CA PRO A 503 11.67 -10.35 13.23
C PRO A 503 12.40 -9.04 13.57
N TYR A 504 13.49 -9.13 14.33
CA TYR A 504 14.31 -8.00 14.76
C TYR A 504 15.76 -8.17 14.31
N GLU A 505 16.37 -7.07 13.88
CA GLU A 505 17.81 -6.96 13.62
C GLU A 505 18.31 -5.72 14.34
N LEU A 506 19.15 -5.93 15.37
CA LEU A 506 19.62 -4.88 16.28
C LEU A 506 21.13 -4.88 16.36
N ARG A 507 21.66 -3.67 16.52
CA ARG A 507 23.09 -3.43 16.62
C ARG A 507 23.38 -2.47 17.77
N ALA A 508 24.17 -2.90 18.75
CA ALA A 508 24.69 -2.00 19.78
C ALA A 508 25.97 -1.35 19.27
N TYR A 509 26.06 -0.03 19.36
CA TYR A 509 27.29 0.69 19.02
C TYR A 509 28.02 1.18 20.27
N PHE A 510 29.32 0.94 20.32
CA PHE A 510 30.22 1.36 21.39
C PHE A 510 31.30 2.29 20.84
N ALA A 511 31.30 3.54 21.29
CA ALA A 511 32.26 4.56 20.89
C ALA A 511 33.46 4.61 21.84
N THR A 512 34.66 4.85 21.32
CA THR A 512 35.85 5.05 22.17
C THR A 512 35.77 6.37 22.94
N THR A 513 36.23 6.37 24.19
CA THR A 513 36.33 7.58 25.02
C THR A 513 37.56 8.42 24.70
N ALA A 514 38.54 7.90 23.95
CA ALA A 514 39.73 8.65 23.57
C ALA A 514 39.40 9.83 22.63
N GLY A 515 38.36 9.68 21.82
CA GLY A 515 37.96 10.64 20.79
C GLY A 515 39.02 10.85 19.70
N GLY A 516 38.62 11.44 18.59
CA GLY A 516 39.55 11.80 17.52
C GLY A 516 38.88 12.51 16.36
N ALA A 517 39.68 12.89 15.37
CA ALA A 517 39.16 13.41 14.10
C ALA A 517 38.72 12.25 13.20
N LYS A 518 37.48 12.29 12.71
CA LYS A 518 36.93 11.34 11.74
C LYS A 518 36.47 12.07 10.49
N THR A 519 37.04 11.70 9.35
CA THR A 519 36.73 12.31 8.05
C THR A 519 35.95 11.36 7.17
N TRP A 520 34.89 11.84 6.52
CA TRP A 520 34.13 11.09 5.53
C TRP A 520 34.95 10.90 4.24
N ASN A 521 35.03 9.68 3.74
CA ASN A 521 35.85 9.28 2.58
C ASN A 521 35.27 9.73 1.22
N GLY A 522 34.19 10.51 1.21
CA GLY A 522 33.53 11.01 -0.01
C GLY A 522 32.48 10.06 -0.60
N GLY A 523 31.83 10.50 -1.67
CA GLY A 523 30.72 9.77 -2.31
C GLY A 523 29.43 9.75 -1.47
N THR A 524 28.45 8.95 -1.88
CA THR A 524 27.20 8.74 -1.15
C THR A 524 27.33 7.53 -0.21
N GLY A 525 26.75 7.59 0.99
CA GLY A 525 26.66 6.47 1.93
C GLY A 525 26.00 6.85 3.25
N ASP A 526 25.68 5.85 4.07
CA ASP A 526 25.07 6.05 5.38
C ASP A 526 26.11 6.33 6.47
N TRP A 527 25.78 7.21 7.42
CA TRP A 527 26.65 7.59 8.55
C TRP A 527 27.16 6.38 9.33
N THR A 528 26.37 5.32 9.42
CA THR A 528 26.71 4.08 10.16
C THR A 528 27.66 3.16 9.40
N GLU A 529 28.05 3.48 8.16
CA GLU A 529 29.05 2.72 7.42
C GLU A 529 30.46 2.99 7.96
N SER A 530 30.93 2.15 8.88
CA SER A 530 32.25 2.30 9.53
C SER A 530 33.43 2.44 8.55
N GLY A 531 33.35 1.81 7.37
CA GLY A 531 34.38 1.90 6.32
C GLY A 531 34.39 3.22 5.52
N LYS A 532 33.35 4.05 5.66
CA LYS A 532 33.28 5.38 5.03
C LYS A 532 33.93 6.48 5.86
N TRP A 533 34.37 6.17 7.07
CA TRP A 533 35.11 7.08 7.94
C TRP A 533 36.61 6.79 7.93
N SER A 534 37.42 7.83 8.08
CA SER A 534 38.87 7.74 8.24
C SER A 534 39.32 8.52 9.49
N PRO A 535 39.96 7.86 10.46
CA PRO A 535 40.16 6.40 10.55
C PRO A 535 38.82 5.61 10.62
N PRO A 536 38.79 4.34 10.14
CA PRO A 536 37.58 3.52 10.15
C PRO A 536 36.90 3.43 11.52
N GLY A 537 35.57 3.32 11.50
CA GLY A 537 34.71 3.28 12.68
C GLY A 537 33.69 4.42 12.67
N ILE A 538 32.47 4.13 13.10
CA ILE A 538 31.38 5.10 13.17
C ILE A 538 31.80 6.24 14.14
N PRO A 539 31.46 7.50 13.89
CA PRO A 539 31.70 8.54 14.88
C PRO A 539 30.89 8.36 16.15
N GLY A 540 31.53 8.65 17.29
CA GLY A 540 30.90 8.68 18.60
C GLY A 540 30.93 10.05 19.28
N PRO A 541 30.33 10.20 20.47
CA PRO A 541 30.11 11.47 21.17
C PRO A 541 31.38 12.28 21.51
N PHE A 542 32.56 11.67 21.37
CA PHE A 542 33.87 12.30 21.62
C PHE A 542 34.62 12.69 20.33
N ASP A 543 34.13 12.27 19.16
CA ASP A 543 34.79 12.47 17.88
C ASP A 543 34.43 13.80 17.21
N ASP A 544 35.43 14.46 16.65
CA ASP A 544 35.24 15.58 15.71
C ASP A 544 35.06 15.02 14.30
N THR A 545 33.90 15.30 13.69
CA THR A 545 33.57 14.76 12.37
C THR A 545 33.70 15.79 11.27
N TYR A 546 34.21 15.35 10.12
CA TYR A 546 34.46 16.19 8.95
C TYR A 546 33.88 15.55 7.70
N VAL A 547 32.89 16.18 7.08
CA VAL A 547 32.34 15.76 5.78
C VAL A 547 32.85 16.74 4.73
N ASN A 548 34.02 16.47 4.16
CA ASN A 548 34.69 17.40 3.24
C ASN A 548 34.10 17.38 1.82
N GLY A 549 33.39 16.32 1.44
CA GLY A 549 32.71 16.16 0.16
C GLY A 549 31.82 14.91 0.14
N GLY A 550 30.92 14.81 -0.84
CA GLY A 550 29.95 13.69 -0.93
C GLY A 550 28.66 13.93 -0.14
N THR A 551 27.83 12.90 -0.06
CA THR A 551 26.51 12.94 0.60
C THR A 551 26.45 11.87 1.69
N VAL A 552 26.32 12.30 2.94
CA VAL A 552 26.08 11.40 4.08
C VAL A 552 24.58 11.32 4.32
N THR A 553 24.03 10.11 4.33
CA THR A 553 22.65 9.87 4.78
C THR A 553 22.63 9.42 6.23
N ILE A 554 21.61 9.84 6.97
CA ILE A 554 21.26 9.28 8.28
C ILE A 554 19.82 8.81 8.13
N ASP A 555 19.66 7.52 7.86
CA ASP A 555 18.35 6.87 7.72
C ASP A 555 18.05 6.03 8.95
N THR A 556 18.23 6.64 10.12
CA THR A 556 18.04 5.99 11.41
C THR A 556 17.08 6.82 12.25
N GLY A 557 16.10 6.17 12.88
CA GLY A 557 15.19 6.79 13.85
C GLY A 557 15.86 7.15 15.19
N PHE A 558 17.08 7.70 15.14
CA PHE A 558 17.93 8.01 16.29
C PHE A 558 18.92 9.14 15.93
N PRO A 559 19.32 10.02 16.88
CA PRO A 559 20.29 11.06 16.64
C PRO A 559 21.68 10.44 16.79
N VAL A 560 22.46 10.42 15.71
CA VAL A 560 23.79 9.84 15.80
C VAL A 560 24.70 10.78 16.61
N PRO A 561 25.35 10.32 17.70
CA PRO A 561 26.14 11.20 18.54
C PRO A 561 27.52 11.48 17.93
N ALA A 562 27.91 12.75 17.91
CA ALA A 562 29.29 13.19 17.66
C ALA A 562 29.67 14.34 18.60
N ARG A 563 30.97 14.62 18.75
CA ARG A 563 31.38 15.84 19.48
C ARG A 563 31.14 17.07 18.64
N SER A 564 31.64 17.08 17.41
CA SER A 564 31.40 18.19 16.48
C SER A 564 31.19 17.66 15.07
N LEU A 565 30.61 18.50 14.23
CA LEU A 565 30.47 18.20 12.81
C LEU A 565 30.84 19.43 11.99
N THR A 566 31.76 19.25 11.05
CA THR A 566 32.08 20.22 10.02
C THR A 566 31.67 19.67 8.66
N VAL A 567 30.72 20.33 7.99
CA VAL A 567 30.30 20.00 6.62
C VAL A 567 30.99 20.97 5.66
N GLY A 568 31.86 20.46 4.80
CA GLY A 568 32.61 21.22 3.81
C GLY A 568 31.77 21.71 2.65
N LYS A 569 32.32 22.65 1.86
CA LYS A 569 31.67 23.16 0.65
C LYS A 569 31.45 22.03 -0.36
N GLY A 570 30.23 21.91 -0.89
CA GLY A 570 29.88 20.84 -1.84
C GLY A 570 29.63 19.48 -1.18
N ALA A 571 29.70 19.39 0.14
CA ALA A 571 29.24 18.23 0.90
C ALA A 571 27.77 18.39 1.31
N SER A 572 27.09 17.27 1.52
CA SER A 572 25.71 17.22 1.98
C SER A 572 25.51 16.22 3.11
N VAL A 573 24.69 16.57 4.10
CA VAL A 573 24.17 15.65 5.12
C VAL A 573 22.65 15.62 5.02
N ILE A 574 22.07 14.45 4.85
CA ILE A 574 20.63 14.26 4.68
C ILE A 574 20.13 13.27 5.72
N MET A 575 19.25 13.72 6.60
CA MET A 575 18.63 12.89 7.63
C MET A 575 17.17 12.70 7.24
N ARG A 576 16.69 11.46 7.12
CA ARG A 576 15.29 11.18 6.74
C ARG A 576 14.80 9.93 7.47
N ASP A 577 13.48 9.80 7.57
CA ASP A 577 12.83 8.56 7.99
C ASP A 577 12.29 7.84 6.75
N SER A 578 13.00 6.83 6.24
CA SER A 578 12.51 6.01 5.13
C SER A 578 11.39 5.04 5.53
N ALA A 579 11.20 4.81 6.83
CA ALA A 579 10.24 3.83 7.34
C ALA A 579 8.84 4.41 7.61
N GLY A 580 8.71 5.74 7.63
CA GLY A 580 7.43 6.47 7.60
C GLY A 580 6.60 6.38 8.89
N TYR A 581 7.25 6.25 10.05
CA TYR A 581 6.57 6.02 11.32
C TYR A 581 6.25 7.31 12.09
N PRO A 582 5.07 7.43 12.72
CA PRO A 582 4.66 8.65 13.43
C PRO A 582 5.40 8.92 14.74
N ASP A 583 5.95 7.91 15.40
CA ASP A 583 6.61 8.06 16.71
C ASP A 583 8.14 8.14 16.63
N ASN A 584 8.68 8.18 15.41
CA ASN A 584 10.11 8.33 15.20
C ASN A 584 10.52 9.81 15.30
N PHE A 585 11.82 10.03 15.46
CA PHE A 585 12.44 11.32 15.23
C PHE A 585 13.68 11.15 14.36
N VAL A 586 14.01 12.21 13.64
CA VAL A 586 15.15 12.29 12.72
C VAL A 586 15.99 13.46 13.17
N GLY A 587 17.26 13.23 13.48
CA GLY A 587 18.05 14.30 14.06
C GLY A 587 19.52 14.02 14.26
N LEU A 588 20.19 15.01 14.84
CA LEU A 588 21.60 14.95 15.21
C LEU A 588 21.81 15.63 16.55
N ALA A 589 22.57 14.97 17.43
CA ALA A 589 22.97 15.51 18.72
C ALA A 589 24.50 15.65 18.77
N LEU A 590 24.96 16.89 18.96
CA LEU A 590 26.37 17.22 19.10
C LEU A 590 26.64 17.81 20.49
N SER A 591 27.65 17.30 21.19
CA SER A 591 28.07 17.87 22.48
C SER A 591 28.84 19.20 22.31
N GLY A 592 29.43 19.42 21.13
CA GLY A 592 30.16 20.61 20.71
C GLY A 592 29.45 21.35 19.57
N SER A 593 30.21 21.85 18.60
CA SER A 593 29.72 22.79 17.57
C SER A 593 29.41 22.13 16.22
N LEU A 594 28.50 22.73 15.47
CA LEU A 594 28.23 22.41 14.06
C LEU A 594 28.69 23.58 13.18
N VAL A 595 29.60 23.29 12.25
CA VAL A 595 30.02 24.24 11.19
C VAL A 595 29.53 23.73 9.84
N LEU A 596 28.59 24.44 9.23
CA LEU A 596 27.95 24.07 7.98
C LEU A 596 28.38 25.00 6.86
N ASN A 597 29.32 24.54 6.04
CA ASN A 597 29.76 25.19 4.80
C ASN A 597 29.14 24.59 3.53
N GLY A 598 28.53 23.40 3.64
CA GLY A 598 27.75 22.74 2.59
C GLY A 598 26.25 22.75 2.88
N THR A 599 25.55 21.68 2.51
CA THR A 599 24.10 21.55 2.75
C THR A 599 23.80 20.55 3.84
N MET A 600 22.80 20.84 4.68
CA MET A 600 22.23 19.88 5.62
C MET A 600 20.71 19.90 5.49
N THR A 601 20.10 18.72 5.39
CA THR A 601 18.65 18.55 5.35
C THR A 601 18.24 17.60 6.47
N ILE A 602 17.34 18.04 7.35
CA ILE A 602 16.75 17.21 8.40
C ILE A 602 15.27 17.03 8.07
N GLY A 603 14.90 15.79 7.81
CA GLY A 603 13.57 15.39 7.43
C GLY A 603 13.20 15.61 5.96
N ALA A 604 11.93 15.40 5.65
CA ALA A 604 11.31 15.62 4.34
C ALA A 604 9.85 16.07 4.46
N GLN A 605 9.30 16.64 3.38
CA GLN A 605 7.90 17.04 3.31
C GLN A 605 6.97 15.83 3.53
N GLY A 606 5.93 16.00 4.34
CA GLY A 606 4.94 14.96 4.63
C GLY A 606 5.44 13.86 5.57
N GLN A 607 6.61 14.04 6.19
CA GLN A 607 7.09 13.08 7.18
C GLN A 607 6.23 13.07 8.43
N LYS A 608 6.12 11.91 9.06
CA LYS A 608 5.45 11.78 10.35
C LYS A 608 6.41 11.94 11.53
N ALA A 609 7.67 11.55 11.35
CA ALA A 609 8.71 11.69 12.37
C ALA A 609 9.01 13.16 12.70
N THR A 610 9.27 13.47 13.97
CA THR A 610 9.70 14.81 14.39
C THR A 610 11.17 15.06 14.04
N SER A 611 11.56 16.32 13.84
CA SER A 611 12.96 16.68 13.53
C SER A 611 13.68 17.27 14.73
N GLU A 612 14.90 16.84 15.01
CA GLU A 612 15.67 17.36 16.16
C GLU A 612 17.12 17.69 15.78
N LEU A 613 17.57 18.89 16.15
CA LEU A 613 18.97 19.28 16.05
C LEU A 613 19.42 19.86 17.39
N ALA A 614 20.22 19.11 18.14
CA ALA A 614 20.74 19.53 19.44
C ALA A 614 22.24 19.79 19.34
N ILE A 615 22.65 21.03 19.56
CA ILE A 615 24.05 21.48 19.48
C ILE A 615 24.46 22.08 20.83
N GLY A 616 25.40 21.44 21.53
CA GLY A 616 25.91 21.92 22.82
C GLY A 616 26.73 23.21 22.71
N GLY A 617 27.43 23.40 21.59
CA GLY A 617 28.25 24.57 21.26
C GLY A 617 27.57 25.54 20.31
N ASP A 618 28.33 26.05 19.34
CA ASP A 618 27.86 26.99 18.32
C ASP A 618 27.30 26.25 17.09
N LEU A 619 26.26 26.81 16.48
CA LEU A 619 25.73 26.41 15.17
C LEU A 619 26.06 27.50 14.16
N MET A 620 27.03 27.26 13.30
CA MET A 620 27.52 28.22 12.30
C MET A 620 27.16 27.75 10.89
N VAL A 621 26.24 28.46 10.22
CA VAL A 621 25.97 28.28 8.79
C VAL A 621 26.73 29.36 8.03
N THR A 622 27.85 29.01 7.39
CA THR A 622 28.87 29.97 6.92
C THR A 622 29.44 29.57 5.55
N ASN A 623 30.07 30.50 4.81
CA ASN A 623 30.78 30.29 3.52
C ASN A 623 29.94 30.39 2.22
N GLY A 624 29.09 31.42 2.12
CA GLY A 624 28.76 32.09 0.84
C GLY A 624 28.01 31.28 -0.23
N THR A 625 26.75 31.62 -0.48
CA THR A 625 25.85 31.19 -1.60
C THR A 625 25.43 29.73 -1.68
N SER A 626 26.10 28.78 -1.01
CA SER A 626 25.74 27.34 -1.07
C SER A 626 25.47 26.70 0.30
N SER A 627 25.57 27.46 1.40
CA SER A 627 25.45 26.94 2.76
C SER A 627 24.01 27.00 3.24
N THR A 628 23.34 25.85 3.28
CA THR A 628 21.90 25.76 3.57
C THR A 628 21.60 24.68 4.61
N LEU A 629 20.93 25.07 5.68
CA LEU A 629 20.29 24.15 6.63
C LEU A 629 18.78 24.14 6.39
N THR A 630 18.23 23.03 5.90
CA THR A 630 16.78 22.84 5.74
C THR A 630 16.27 21.88 6.81
N ILE A 631 15.21 22.24 7.52
CA ILE A 631 14.61 21.40 8.56
C ILE A 631 13.11 21.32 8.29
N TYR A 632 12.61 20.11 8.07
CA TYR A 632 11.19 19.83 7.92
C TYR A 632 10.60 19.42 9.27
N ALA A 633 9.55 20.10 9.72
CA ALA A 633 8.80 19.68 10.90
C ALA A 633 8.00 18.40 10.59
N GLY A 634 7.92 17.51 11.58
CA GLY A 634 7.06 16.33 11.56
C GLY A 634 5.63 16.62 11.98
N TYR A 635 4.76 15.66 11.71
CA TYR A 635 3.35 15.75 12.09
C TYR A 635 3.18 15.80 13.61
N ARG A 636 2.46 16.80 14.12
CA ARG A 636 2.07 16.87 15.54
C ARG A 636 0.63 17.30 15.68
N GLY A 637 -0.21 16.41 16.22
CA GLY A 637 -1.54 16.77 16.72
C GLY A 637 -2.45 17.49 15.72
N HIS A 638 -3.52 18.09 16.24
CA HIS A 638 -4.48 18.86 15.46
C HIS A 638 -4.05 20.34 15.40
N PRO A 639 -4.29 21.07 14.29
CA PRO A 639 -3.93 22.49 14.14
C PRO A 639 -4.67 23.43 15.11
N GLU A 640 -5.71 22.97 15.79
CA GLU A 640 -6.44 23.77 16.80
C GLU A 640 -5.81 23.70 18.21
N LEU A 641 -4.86 22.78 18.43
CA LEU A 641 -4.24 22.59 19.74
C LEU A 641 -3.00 23.47 19.88
N ALA A 642 -2.99 24.35 20.88
CA ALA A 642 -1.84 25.20 21.20
C ALA A 642 -0.53 24.41 21.43
N GLU A 643 -0.65 23.20 21.97
CA GLU A 643 0.47 22.29 22.25
C GLU A 643 1.24 21.89 20.98
N THR A 644 0.54 21.76 19.83
CA THR A 644 1.14 21.46 18.52
C THR A 644 2.24 22.47 18.19
N TYR A 645 1.98 23.75 18.43
CA TYR A 645 2.88 24.84 18.10
C TYR A 645 3.90 25.13 19.20
N ARG A 646 3.58 24.81 20.46
CA ARG A 646 4.49 24.96 21.60
C ARG A 646 5.61 23.93 21.52
N LEU A 647 5.28 22.67 21.26
CA LEU A 647 6.26 21.61 21.08
C LEU A 647 6.95 21.68 19.71
N GLY A 648 6.20 22.08 18.68
CA GLY A 648 6.68 22.07 17.30
C GLY A 648 6.80 20.66 16.72
N GLY A 649 6.83 20.57 15.40
CA GLY A 649 7.15 19.33 14.68
C GLY A 649 8.65 19.17 14.48
N GLY A 650 9.44 20.21 14.75
CA GLY A 650 10.87 20.11 14.88
C GLY A 650 11.45 21.05 15.93
N THR A 651 12.61 20.71 16.47
CA THR A 651 13.33 21.51 17.46
C THR A 651 14.79 21.70 17.06
N VAL A 652 15.30 22.90 17.29
CA VAL A 652 16.72 23.24 17.12
C VAL A 652 17.19 23.92 18.39
N THR A 653 18.08 23.26 19.13
CA THR A 653 18.63 23.77 20.38
C THR A 653 20.11 24.04 20.21
N VAL A 654 20.55 25.25 20.52
CA VAL A 654 21.95 25.69 20.41
C VAL A 654 22.42 26.27 21.75
N GLY A 655 23.36 25.60 22.41
CA GLY A 655 23.92 26.05 23.69
C GLY A 655 24.71 27.36 23.58
N GLY A 656 25.29 27.63 22.41
CA GLY A 656 26.02 28.83 22.08
C GLY A 656 25.29 29.76 21.10
N THR A 657 26.00 30.15 20.04
CA THR A 657 25.53 31.07 19.00
C THR A 657 24.99 30.30 17.81
N LEU A 658 23.75 30.58 17.42
CA LEU A 658 23.24 30.33 16.07
C LEU A 658 23.69 31.49 15.18
N LEU A 659 24.71 31.26 14.35
CA LEU A 659 25.23 32.21 13.38
C LEU A 659 24.76 31.83 11.97
N ILE A 660 24.13 32.77 11.28
CA ILE A 660 23.81 32.69 9.86
C ILE A 660 24.64 33.76 9.16
N GLY A 661 25.71 33.34 8.49
CA GLY A 661 26.64 34.22 7.80
C GLY A 661 26.05 34.81 6.51
N SER A 662 26.80 35.73 5.91
CA SER A 662 26.40 36.34 4.63
C SER A 662 26.20 35.29 3.52
N ASN A 663 25.08 35.37 2.80
CA ASN A 663 24.63 34.43 1.77
C ASN A 663 24.41 32.99 2.26
N ALA A 664 24.24 32.78 3.56
CA ALA A 664 23.83 31.50 4.15
C ALA A 664 22.32 31.48 4.41
N LEU A 665 21.74 30.28 4.40
CA LEU A 665 20.30 30.06 4.52
C LEU A 665 19.97 29.05 5.61
N VAL A 666 19.06 29.41 6.51
CA VAL A 666 18.33 28.43 7.34
C VAL A 666 16.87 28.42 6.88
N ARG A 667 16.36 27.26 6.48
CA ARG A 667 15.01 27.07 5.96
C ARG A 667 14.22 26.14 6.88
N PRO A 668 13.52 26.68 7.89
CA PRO A 668 12.53 25.91 8.63
C PRO A 668 11.26 25.74 7.80
N VAL A 669 10.73 24.53 7.75
CA VAL A 669 9.51 24.17 7.03
C VAL A 669 8.51 23.61 8.02
N CYS A 670 7.35 24.25 8.16
CA CYS A 670 6.26 23.73 8.97
C CYS A 670 5.70 22.44 8.37
N GLU A 671 5.07 21.63 9.21
CA GLU A 671 4.34 20.48 8.70
C GLU A 671 3.03 20.96 8.05
N GLY A 672 2.78 20.53 6.83
CA GLY A 672 1.78 21.11 5.95
C GLY A 672 0.31 20.85 6.35
N VAL A 673 0.06 19.86 7.21
CA VAL A 673 -1.28 19.49 7.69
C VAL A 673 -1.57 20.08 9.08
N SER A 674 -0.72 19.79 10.06
CA SER A 674 -0.87 20.24 11.45
C SER A 674 -0.39 21.67 11.67
N GLY A 675 0.40 22.23 10.75
CA GLY A 675 0.99 23.56 10.90
C GLY A 675 2.15 23.63 11.90
N ALA A 676 2.59 22.48 12.43
CA ALA A 676 3.60 22.44 13.48
C ALA A 676 4.92 23.07 13.00
N PRO A 677 5.49 24.06 13.72
CA PRO A 677 6.70 24.77 13.31
C PRO A 677 7.98 24.03 13.69
N VAL A 678 9.11 24.57 13.22
CA VAL A 678 10.44 24.29 13.78
C VAL A 678 10.73 25.35 14.85
N CYS A 679 10.91 24.92 16.09
CA CYS A 679 11.17 25.80 17.24
C CYS A 679 12.68 25.92 17.49
N PHE A 680 13.23 27.14 17.45
CA PHE A 680 14.64 27.40 17.71
C PHE A 680 14.83 27.98 19.12
N THR A 681 15.76 27.39 19.88
CA THR A 681 16.24 27.94 21.14
C THR A 681 17.75 28.12 21.07
N ALA A 682 18.25 29.32 21.37
CA ALA A 682 19.68 29.58 21.38
C ALA A 682 20.09 30.59 22.45
N ARG A 683 21.35 30.53 22.93
CA ARG A 683 21.86 31.62 23.78
C ARG A 683 21.92 32.93 22.99
N LYS A 684 22.45 32.88 21.77
CA LYS A 684 22.53 34.01 20.85
C LYS A 684 22.08 33.61 19.45
N VAL A 685 21.28 34.44 18.81
CA VAL A 685 20.99 34.35 17.38
C VAL A 685 21.63 35.54 16.68
N ARG A 686 22.43 35.29 15.65
CA ARG A 686 23.03 36.32 14.80
C ARG A 686 22.77 36.01 13.34
N VAL A 687 22.05 36.90 12.67
CA VAL A 687 21.83 36.86 11.22
C VAL A 687 22.63 38.01 10.61
N GLU A 688 23.70 37.70 9.90
CA GLU A 688 24.56 38.73 9.28
C GLU A 688 23.92 39.34 8.03
N ASN A 689 24.43 40.48 7.58
CA ASN A 689 23.96 41.11 6.35
C ASN A 689 24.12 40.14 5.16
N GLY A 690 23.03 39.93 4.41
CA GLY A 690 22.94 38.95 3.32
C GLY A 690 22.68 37.49 3.76
N GLY A 691 22.68 37.19 5.07
CA GLY A 691 22.22 35.92 5.61
C GLY A 691 20.70 35.92 5.85
N ALA A 692 20.07 34.75 5.83
CA ALA A 692 18.62 34.66 6.02
C ALA A 692 18.14 33.42 6.78
N ILE A 693 17.12 33.61 7.63
CA ILE A 693 16.15 32.56 7.97
C ILE A 693 14.96 32.75 7.04
N ASN A 694 14.70 31.77 6.18
CA ASN A 694 13.66 31.86 5.15
C ASN A 694 12.67 30.71 5.26
N ALA A 695 11.50 31.01 5.81
CA ALA A 695 10.32 30.16 5.85
C ALA A 695 9.30 30.56 4.76
N SER A 696 9.68 31.27 3.71
CA SER A 696 8.73 31.60 2.63
C SER A 696 8.22 30.32 1.96
N GLY A 697 6.91 30.28 1.71
CA GLY A 697 6.24 29.10 1.14
C GLY A 697 6.25 27.84 2.01
N ALA A 698 6.63 27.97 3.28
CA ALA A 698 6.97 26.85 4.15
C ALA A 698 5.93 26.64 5.27
N GLY A 699 4.69 27.04 5.05
CA GLY A 699 3.55 26.98 5.96
C GLY A 699 2.56 25.86 5.62
N TYR A 700 1.27 26.11 5.85
CA TYR A 700 0.24 25.12 5.54
C TYR A 700 0.17 24.81 4.04
N THR A 701 -0.18 23.56 3.71
CA THR A 701 -0.33 23.09 2.32
C THR A 701 -1.64 22.33 2.12
N TRP A 702 -2.02 22.14 0.86
CA TRP A 702 -3.11 21.25 0.48
C TRP A 702 -2.71 19.78 0.55
N SER A 703 -3.64 18.90 0.95
CA SER A 703 -3.54 17.45 0.73
C SER A 703 -4.69 16.94 -0.15
N MET A 704 -4.46 15.81 -0.81
CA MET A 704 -5.50 15.07 -1.54
C MET A 704 -6.01 13.92 -0.67
N VAL A 705 -7.30 13.93 -0.35
CA VAL A 705 -7.97 12.84 0.37
C VAL A 705 -9.09 12.33 -0.53
N SER A 706 -9.01 11.06 -0.97
CA SER A 706 -10.03 10.42 -1.83
C SER A 706 -10.35 11.20 -3.11
N GLY A 707 -9.34 11.80 -3.74
CA GLY A 707 -9.50 12.62 -4.96
C GLY A 707 -10.07 14.03 -4.71
N GLN A 708 -10.33 14.41 -3.46
CA GLN A 708 -10.77 15.75 -3.06
C GLN A 708 -9.64 16.55 -2.39
N ARG A 709 -9.66 17.87 -2.60
CA ARG A 709 -8.70 18.81 -1.99
C ARG A 709 -9.14 19.18 -0.59
N VAL A 710 -8.24 19.05 0.38
CA VAL A 710 -8.48 19.47 1.77
C VAL A 710 -7.38 20.45 2.17
N GLY A 711 -7.81 21.66 2.54
CA GLY A 711 -6.95 22.69 3.10
C GLY A 711 -7.03 22.56 4.61
N HIS A 712 -5.88 22.35 5.25
CA HIS A 712 -5.83 22.09 6.69
C HIS A 712 -5.68 23.37 7.52
N ALA A 713 -5.42 24.50 6.86
CA ALA A 713 -5.29 25.79 7.52
C ALA A 713 -6.68 26.37 7.86
N PRO A 714 -6.84 27.01 9.04
CA PRO A 714 -8.08 27.73 9.38
C PRO A 714 -8.47 28.81 8.36
N GLY A 715 -7.49 29.43 7.70
CA GLY A 715 -7.69 30.44 6.67
C GLY A 715 -7.51 29.93 5.24
N SER A 716 -7.69 28.63 4.97
CA SER A 716 -7.75 28.11 3.60
C SER A 716 -9.12 28.40 2.96
N PRO A 717 -9.21 28.73 1.67
CA PRO A 717 -10.49 28.91 1.01
C PRO A 717 -11.27 27.57 0.96
N PRO A 718 -12.61 27.58 1.05
CA PRO A 718 -13.40 26.35 1.09
C PRO A 718 -13.35 25.61 -0.26
N ASN A 719 -13.23 24.28 -0.24
CA ASN A 719 -13.14 23.45 -1.45
C ASN A 719 -14.40 23.58 -2.35
N SER A 720 -14.34 24.48 -3.33
CA SER A 720 -15.40 24.74 -4.30
C SER A 720 -14.81 24.89 -5.72
N ARG A 721 -15.67 24.79 -6.75
CA ARG A 721 -15.26 24.80 -8.16
C ARG A 721 -14.51 26.08 -8.59
N TYR A 722 -14.55 27.16 -7.80
CA TYR A 722 -13.94 28.46 -8.08
C TYR A 722 -12.99 28.99 -6.99
N SER A 723 -12.83 28.30 -5.87
CA SER A 723 -11.93 28.68 -4.75
C SER A 723 -10.44 28.60 -5.07
N ASP A 724 -10.07 28.00 -6.21
CA ASP A 724 -8.69 27.87 -6.67
C ASP A 724 -8.02 29.21 -6.98
N TYR A 725 -8.79 30.29 -7.01
CA TYR A 725 -8.31 31.61 -7.34
C TYR A 725 -8.38 32.59 -6.16
N ASP A 726 -8.87 32.14 -5.01
CA ASP A 726 -8.92 32.95 -3.79
C ASP A 726 -7.55 32.96 -3.10
N GLY A 727 -7.17 34.13 -2.56
CA GLY A 727 -5.95 34.27 -1.79
C GLY A 727 -6.08 33.67 -0.39
N GLY A 728 -4.98 33.15 0.15
CA GLY A 728 -4.94 32.70 1.55
C GLY A 728 -5.05 33.87 2.53
N SER A 729 -5.61 33.64 3.72
CA SER A 729 -5.68 34.61 4.83
C SER A 729 -4.78 34.20 6.00
N TYR A 730 -4.14 35.15 6.71
CA TYR A 730 -3.56 34.90 8.04
C TYR A 730 -3.65 36.12 8.95
N GLY A 731 -2.66 37.03 8.89
CA GLY A 731 -2.66 38.30 9.63
C GLY A 731 -3.52 39.36 8.95
N GLY A 732 -3.54 39.33 7.61
CA GLY A 732 -4.45 40.06 6.74
C GLY A 732 -5.37 39.09 5.99
N LEU A 733 -6.50 39.61 5.52
CA LEU A 733 -7.47 38.87 4.73
C LEU A 733 -6.95 38.66 3.29
N GLY A 734 -7.09 37.45 2.75
CA GLY A 734 -6.81 37.17 1.35
C GLY A 734 -7.90 37.74 0.44
N ALA A 735 -7.53 38.18 -0.76
CA ALA A 735 -8.50 38.75 -1.70
C ALA A 735 -9.30 37.64 -2.41
N PRO A 736 -10.60 37.88 -2.71
CA PRO A 736 -11.42 36.95 -3.48
C PRO A 736 -11.10 37.00 -4.99
N ASN A 737 -11.52 35.96 -5.73
CA ASN A 737 -11.53 35.94 -7.20
C ASN A 737 -12.46 37.00 -7.83
N GLY A 738 -11.98 37.67 -8.88
CA GLY A 738 -12.66 38.81 -9.53
C GLY A 738 -13.58 38.60 -10.75
N SER A 739 -14.07 37.42 -11.20
CA SER A 739 -14.96 37.44 -12.41
C SER A 739 -16.04 36.35 -12.71
N TRP A 740 -17.14 36.88 -13.31
CA TRP A 740 -18.39 36.32 -13.91
C TRP A 740 -19.27 35.38 -13.05
N ASN A 741 -20.48 35.84 -12.69
CA ASN A 741 -21.54 35.18 -11.88
C ASN A 741 -21.45 35.28 -10.34
N GLY A 742 -21.37 36.49 -9.79
CA GLY A 742 -21.56 36.69 -8.34
C GLY A 742 -20.41 36.09 -7.53
N GLY A 743 -19.42 36.93 -7.23
CA GLY A 743 -18.13 36.53 -6.66
C GLY A 743 -18.23 35.57 -5.47
N SER A 744 -17.25 34.68 -5.38
CA SER A 744 -16.96 33.95 -4.13
C SER A 744 -16.77 35.00 -3.03
N VAL A 745 -17.71 35.09 -2.09
CA VAL A 745 -17.62 35.94 -0.88
C VAL A 745 -16.81 35.23 0.21
N LEU A 746 -15.98 34.23 -0.14
CA LEU A 746 -15.52 33.19 0.79
C LEU A 746 -14.02 33.29 1.12
N CYS A 747 -13.48 34.51 1.18
CA CYS A 747 -12.21 34.74 1.88
C CYS A 747 -12.43 34.47 3.38
N THR A 748 -11.69 33.51 3.93
CA THR A 748 -11.83 33.06 5.32
C THR A 748 -11.21 34.05 6.29
N ALA A 749 -11.68 34.06 7.53
CA ALA A 749 -11.24 35.00 8.56
C ALA A 749 -9.72 34.89 8.84
N THR A 750 -9.11 36.01 9.21
CA THR A 750 -7.78 36.02 9.82
C THR A 750 -7.76 35.16 11.08
N TYR A 751 -6.64 34.50 11.36
CA TYR A 751 -6.51 33.61 12.51
C TYR A 751 -5.15 33.80 13.21
N GLY A 752 -4.97 33.09 14.33
CA GLY A 752 -3.83 33.24 15.22
C GLY A 752 -3.89 34.50 16.09
N VAL A 753 -2.91 34.63 16.98
CA VAL A 753 -2.81 35.75 17.93
C VAL A 753 -1.73 36.73 17.46
N ASP A 754 -2.03 38.03 17.54
CA ASP A 754 -1.15 39.11 17.06
C ASP A 754 0.08 39.32 17.97
N PHE A 755 -0.09 39.15 19.28
CA PHE A 755 0.96 39.32 20.28
C PHE A 755 1.88 38.08 20.45
N ALA A 756 1.59 36.97 19.78
CA ALA A 756 2.37 35.73 19.82
C ALA A 756 2.12 34.85 18.57
N PRO A 757 2.46 35.30 17.36
CA PRO A 757 2.14 34.59 16.14
C PRO A 757 2.97 33.30 16.02
N TYR A 758 2.35 32.16 16.33
CA TYR A 758 3.00 30.84 16.26
C TYR A 758 2.46 29.94 15.14
N MET A 759 1.38 30.34 14.48
CA MET A 759 0.75 29.58 13.40
C MET A 759 1.33 30.02 12.05
N PRO A 760 1.61 29.09 11.11
CA PRO A 760 2.00 29.47 9.76
C PRO A 760 0.81 30.01 8.98
N GLY A 761 1.09 30.65 7.84
CA GLY A 761 0.11 31.14 6.89
C GLY A 761 -0.58 30.00 6.13
N SER A 762 -1.78 30.27 5.64
CA SER A 762 -2.57 29.37 4.82
C SER A 762 -2.18 29.44 3.34
N PRO A 763 -2.37 28.34 2.60
CA PRO A 763 -2.28 28.35 1.15
C PRO A 763 -3.52 29.06 0.56
N GLY A 764 -3.29 29.78 -0.54
CA GLY A 764 -4.32 30.15 -1.52
C GLY A 764 -4.65 28.95 -2.42
N GLY A 765 -5.19 29.18 -3.60
CA GLY A 765 -5.61 28.07 -4.47
C GLY A 765 -4.51 27.34 -5.27
N ASN A 766 -3.24 27.70 -5.10
CA ASN A 766 -2.13 27.13 -5.86
C ASN A 766 -1.81 25.68 -5.46
N ARG A 767 -1.49 24.83 -6.45
CA ARG A 767 -1.17 23.41 -6.27
C ARG A 767 0.34 23.23 -6.16
N GLY A 768 0.83 22.92 -4.95
CA GLY A 768 2.22 22.49 -4.71
C GLY A 768 3.08 23.46 -3.90
N VAL A 769 2.52 24.59 -3.46
CA VAL A 769 3.15 25.57 -2.57
C VAL A 769 2.24 25.86 -1.37
N GLY A 770 2.80 26.44 -0.31
CA GLY A 770 2.09 26.72 0.94
C GLY A 770 2.15 28.18 1.34
N GLY A 771 1.36 28.55 2.34
CA GLY A 771 1.51 29.85 3.01
C GLY A 771 2.92 30.08 3.55
N GLY A 772 3.22 31.30 3.98
CA GLY A 772 4.47 31.57 4.69
C GLY A 772 4.56 30.72 5.95
N GLY A 773 5.73 30.15 6.23
CA GLY A 773 5.97 29.34 7.42
C GLY A 773 6.01 30.16 8.70
N ALA A 774 6.23 29.48 9.83
CA ALA A 774 6.39 30.13 11.12
C ALA A 774 7.85 30.10 11.56
N ILE A 775 8.45 31.28 11.73
CA ILE A 775 9.78 31.47 12.29
C ILE A 775 9.61 31.69 13.80
N ARG A 776 9.87 30.63 14.60
CA ARG A 776 9.79 30.65 16.06
C ARG A 776 11.18 30.66 16.68
N LEU A 777 11.60 31.81 17.19
CA LEU A 777 12.92 32.01 17.79
C LEU A 777 12.79 32.39 19.27
N ASP A 778 13.49 31.65 20.14
CA ASP A 778 13.65 31.96 21.55
C ASP A 778 15.15 32.09 21.87
N CYS A 779 15.58 33.25 22.35
CA CYS A 779 16.99 33.46 22.65
C CYS A 779 17.25 34.47 23.75
N GLN A 780 18.48 34.54 24.27
CA GLN A 780 18.84 35.62 25.19
C GLN A 780 19.20 36.89 24.40
N VAL A 781 19.95 36.75 23.31
CA VAL A 781 20.42 37.87 22.49
C VAL A 781 20.08 37.64 21.03
N ALA A 782 19.40 38.59 20.40
CA ALA A 782 19.11 38.60 18.97
C ALA A 782 19.85 39.76 18.28
N GLU A 783 20.74 39.42 17.33
CA GLU A 783 21.42 40.36 16.44
C GLU A 783 20.97 40.10 15.00
N ILE A 784 20.00 40.88 14.51
CA ILE A 784 19.38 40.67 13.20
C ILE A 784 19.84 41.79 12.26
N PHE A 785 20.78 41.48 11.37
CA PHE A 785 21.30 42.39 10.34
C PHE A 785 20.96 41.95 8.91
N GLY A 786 20.58 40.68 8.74
CA GLY A 786 20.04 40.11 7.51
C GLY A 786 18.52 39.95 7.56
N ALA A 787 18.00 38.87 6.95
CA ALA A 787 16.57 38.71 6.73
C ALA A 787 15.93 37.57 7.54
N LEU A 788 14.73 37.83 8.07
CA LEU A 788 13.76 36.84 8.52
C LEU A 788 12.55 36.92 7.57
N ASN A 789 12.38 35.91 6.71
CA ASN A 789 11.36 35.89 5.66
C ASN A 789 10.37 34.75 5.87
N ALA A 790 9.10 35.07 6.05
CA ALA A 790 7.97 34.16 6.15
C ALA A 790 6.91 34.57 5.12
N ASN A 791 7.31 34.82 3.87
CA ASN A 791 6.37 35.30 2.84
C ASN A 791 5.52 34.16 2.29
N GLY A 792 4.29 34.46 1.87
CA GLY A 792 3.50 33.56 1.04
C GLY A 792 4.07 33.45 -0.37
N GLU A 793 3.90 32.30 -1.01
CA GLU A 793 4.32 32.10 -2.40
C GLU A 793 3.34 32.73 -3.39
N ASP A 794 3.88 33.10 -4.53
CA ASP A 794 3.08 33.65 -5.62
C ASP A 794 2.20 32.56 -6.24
N GLY A 795 0.94 32.90 -6.51
CA GLY A 795 -0.08 31.93 -6.92
C GLY A 795 0.09 31.36 -8.33
N GLY A 796 1.00 31.90 -9.15
CA GLY A 796 1.25 31.43 -10.52
C GLY A 796 0.03 31.58 -11.45
N SER A 797 -0.85 30.57 -11.51
CA SER A 797 -2.16 30.62 -12.21
C SER A 797 -3.36 30.70 -11.25
N TYR A 798 -3.10 30.71 -9.95
CA TYR A 798 -4.05 30.58 -8.85
C TYR A 798 -3.93 31.76 -7.87
N GLY A 799 -4.74 31.74 -6.80
CA GLY A 799 -4.65 32.74 -5.72
C GLY A 799 -3.31 32.71 -5.00
N GLY A 800 -2.83 33.87 -4.55
CA GLY A 800 -1.58 33.99 -3.81
C GLY A 800 -1.70 33.46 -2.38
N ASP A 801 -0.61 32.90 -1.85
CA ASP A 801 -0.62 32.35 -0.50
C ASP A 801 -0.44 33.44 0.55
N SER A 802 -0.95 33.25 1.77
CA SER A 802 -0.79 34.27 2.83
C SER A 802 0.65 34.32 3.38
N GLY A 803 1.03 35.48 3.90
CA GLY A 803 2.22 35.61 4.74
C GLY A 803 2.11 34.76 6.00
N GLY A 804 3.26 34.35 6.53
CA GLY A 804 3.38 33.49 7.70
C GLY A 804 3.59 34.26 9.00
N ALA A 805 4.26 33.61 9.95
CA ALA A 805 4.51 34.16 11.27
C ALA A 805 6.00 34.37 11.52
N ILE A 806 6.33 35.49 12.15
CA ILE A 806 7.64 35.71 12.77
C ILE A 806 7.41 36.03 14.24
N TRP A 807 7.85 35.14 15.12
CA TRP A 807 7.82 35.36 16.56
C TRP A 807 9.23 35.20 17.15
N LEU A 808 9.85 36.36 17.38
CA LEU A 808 11.17 36.48 17.98
C LEU A 808 11.02 36.90 19.44
N ALA A 809 11.25 35.97 20.35
CA ALA A 809 11.36 36.25 21.78
C ALA A 809 12.85 36.35 22.15
N CYS A 810 13.23 37.48 22.76
CA CYS A 810 14.59 37.71 23.20
C CYS A 810 14.67 38.51 24.52
N ARG A 811 15.83 38.50 25.18
CA ARG A 811 16.08 39.43 26.29
C ARG A 811 16.68 40.76 25.83
N ARG A 812 17.41 40.74 24.72
CA ARG A 812 18.02 41.92 24.11
C ARG A 812 17.98 41.82 22.59
N LEU A 813 17.43 42.84 21.93
CA LEU A 813 17.42 42.98 20.47
C LEU A 813 18.47 43.98 19.98
N THR A 814 19.09 43.69 18.84
CA THR A 814 19.87 44.65 18.06
C THR A 814 19.62 44.42 16.58
N THR A 815 19.24 45.46 15.86
CA THR A 815 19.02 45.41 14.41
C THR A 815 19.80 46.51 13.68
N SER A 816 19.89 46.42 12.36
CA SER A 816 20.56 47.41 11.49
C SER A 816 19.62 47.91 10.40
N ALA A 817 19.98 49.00 9.70
CA ALA A 817 19.21 49.50 8.56
C ALA A 817 19.04 48.46 7.41
N THR A 818 19.85 47.42 7.38
CA THR A 818 19.79 46.31 6.41
C THR A 818 18.90 45.15 6.87
N ALA A 819 18.44 45.16 8.12
CA ALA A 819 17.61 44.09 8.65
C ALA A 819 16.26 44.05 7.94
N VAL A 820 15.77 42.84 7.65
CA VAL A 820 14.47 42.64 7.00
C VAL A 820 13.65 41.66 7.83
N PHE A 821 12.43 42.07 8.18
CA PHE A 821 11.41 41.21 8.76
C PHE A 821 10.22 41.21 7.80
N SER A 822 10.01 40.11 7.07
CA SER A 822 9.03 40.06 6.00
C SER A 822 8.08 38.88 6.18
N ALA A 823 6.79 39.14 6.27
CA ALA A 823 5.71 38.16 6.23
C ALA A 823 4.66 38.64 5.22
N LYS A 824 5.09 38.93 3.99
CA LYS A 824 4.25 39.46 2.92
C LYS A 824 3.37 38.35 2.34
N GLY A 825 2.14 38.67 1.94
CA GLY A 825 1.32 37.80 1.10
C GLY A 825 1.86 37.67 -0.33
N GLY A 826 1.63 36.51 -0.94
CA GLY A 826 1.99 36.18 -2.31
C GLY A 826 1.09 36.89 -3.32
N ILE A 827 1.67 37.22 -4.47
CA ILE A 827 1.01 37.94 -5.56
C ILE A 827 0.05 36.97 -6.31
N PRO A 828 -1.13 37.43 -6.75
CA PRO A 828 -2.05 36.60 -7.53
C PRO A 828 -1.48 36.19 -8.90
N GLY A 829 -1.96 35.06 -9.41
CA GLY A 829 -1.61 34.52 -10.71
C GLY A 829 -2.20 35.24 -11.93
N THR A 830 -1.65 34.96 -13.13
CA THR A 830 -1.98 35.67 -14.39
C THR A 830 -3.00 34.97 -15.30
N TRP A 831 -3.42 33.74 -15.00
CA TRP A 831 -4.15 32.92 -15.97
C TRP A 831 -5.59 33.39 -16.20
N GLY A 832 -5.92 33.67 -17.47
CA GLY A 832 -7.27 34.01 -17.92
C GLY A 832 -7.68 35.48 -17.80
N ALA A 833 -6.75 36.43 -17.65
CA ALA A 833 -7.08 37.86 -17.72
C ALA A 833 -7.86 38.17 -19.02
N VAL A 834 -9.10 38.64 -18.88
CA VAL A 834 -9.89 39.15 -20.01
C VAL A 834 -10.08 40.65 -19.75
N GLY A 835 -9.25 41.48 -20.37
CA GLY A 835 -9.21 42.92 -20.08
C GLY A 835 -8.59 43.25 -18.71
N ASP A 836 -9.08 44.31 -18.06
CA ASP A 836 -8.51 44.85 -16.81
C ASP A 836 -8.91 44.07 -15.52
N ILE A 837 -9.16 42.76 -15.61
CA ILE A 837 -9.61 41.96 -14.47
C ILE A 837 -8.76 40.70 -14.34
N ALA A 838 -7.89 40.65 -13.33
CA ALA A 838 -7.26 39.41 -12.88
C ALA A 838 -8.32 38.46 -12.31
N ARG A 839 -8.23 37.17 -12.65
CA ARG A 839 -9.15 36.13 -12.14
C ARG A 839 -8.75 35.60 -10.77
N SER A 840 -7.68 36.08 -10.15
CA SER A 840 -7.19 35.57 -8.86
C SER A 840 -6.86 36.69 -7.88
N GLY A 841 -7.06 36.39 -6.60
CA GLY A 841 -6.81 37.30 -5.48
C GLY A 841 -5.45 37.06 -4.81
N GLY A 842 -4.83 38.15 -4.36
CA GLY A 842 -3.58 38.11 -3.62
C GLY A 842 -3.75 37.57 -2.20
N GLY A 843 -2.70 36.93 -1.69
CA GLY A 843 -2.68 36.45 -0.32
C GLY A 843 -2.62 37.59 0.68
N GLY A 844 -3.27 37.42 1.83
CA GLY A 844 -3.20 38.38 2.93
C GLY A 844 -1.80 38.42 3.56
N GLY A 845 -1.47 39.54 4.18
CA GLY A 845 -0.25 39.70 4.97
C GLY A 845 -0.17 38.72 6.16
N GLY A 846 1.03 38.47 6.65
CA GLY A 846 1.30 37.64 7.83
C GLY A 846 1.33 38.46 9.13
N ARG A 847 1.94 37.88 10.17
CA ARG A 847 2.06 38.50 11.50
C ARG A 847 3.52 38.51 11.95
N ILE A 848 3.96 39.63 12.54
CA ILE A 848 5.32 39.79 13.06
C ILE A 848 5.26 40.32 14.49
N CYS A 849 5.78 39.53 15.43
CA CYS A 849 5.95 39.93 16.81
C CYS A 849 7.42 39.81 17.22
N ILE A 850 7.95 40.91 17.74
CA ILE A 850 9.26 40.93 18.38
C ILE A 850 9.03 41.26 19.85
N MET A 851 9.41 40.31 20.71
CA MET A 851 9.17 40.37 22.14
C MET A 851 10.49 40.45 22.88
N GLU A 852 10.71 41.55 23.60
CA GLU A 852 11.92 41.79 24.38
C GLU A 852 11.63 41.68 25.89
N GLY A 853 12.46 40.95 26.62
CA GLY A 853 12.41 40.83 28.08
C GLY A 853 11.39 39.82 28.63
N ALA A 854 10.79 38.98 27.78
CA ALA A 854 9.86 37.94 28.23
C ALA A 854 10.57 36.79 28.95
N THR A 855 9.94 36.25 30.00
CA THR A 855 10.43 35.03 30.66
C THR A 855 9.93 33.78 29.93
N PRO A 856 10.61 32.63 30.06
CA PRO A 856 10.13 31.37 29.50
C PRO A 856 8.70 31.02 29.94
N GLU A 857 8.34 31.37 31.19
CA GLU A 857 6.99 31.15 31.72
C GLU A 857 5.96 32.02 31.01
N LEU A 858 6.29 33.30 30.77
CA LEU A 858 5.42 34.19 29.99
C LEU A 858 5.23 33.68 28.57
N ILE A 859 6.32 33.29 27.89
CA ILE A 859 6.30 32.73 26.54
C ILE A 859 5.41 31.49 26.47
N ALA A 860 5.53 30.57 27.44
CA ALA A 860 4.71 29.38 27.53
C ALA A 860 3.22 29.72 27.72
N ALA A 861 2.90 30.71 28.57
CA ALA A 861 1.52 31.13 28.83
C ALA A 861 0.83 31.80 27.61
N LEU A 862 1.59 32.42 26.71
CA LEU A 862 1.04 33.12 25.55
C LEU A 862 0.41 32.20 24.50
N TYR A 863 0.76 30.92 24.48
CA TYR A 863 0.16 29.94 23.56
C TYR A 863 -1.34 29.72 23.83
N THR A 864 -1.79 29.94 25.07
CA THR A 864 -3.19 29.74 25.50
C THR A 864 -3.88 31.03 25.93
N ALA A 865 -3.23 32.18 25.77
CA ALA A 865 -3.78 33.46 26.21
C ALA A 865 -4.84 33.96 25.22
N GLU A 866 -6.06 34.20 25.70
CA GLU A 866 -7.14 34.79 24.88
C GLU A 866 -6.91 36.28 24.61
N ASN A 867 -6.27 36.97 25.55
CA ASN A 867 -5.98 38.39 25.48
C ASN A 867 -4.52 38.65 25.83
N ARG A 868 -3.95 39.72 25.28
CA ARG A 868 -2.60 40.18 25.64
C ARG A 868 -2.52 40.41 27.17
N PRO A 869 -1.58 39.75 27.87
CA PRO A 869 -1.34 40.02 29.28
C PRO A 869 -1.04 41.51 29.53
N ALA A 870 -1.60 42.08 30.60
CA ALA A 870 -1.42 43.49 30.95
C ALA A 870 0.06 43.87 31.24
N SER A 871 0.91 42.89 31.52
CA SER A 871 2.36 43.05 31.70
C SER A 871 3.12 43.34 30.40
N ILE A 872 2.50 43.16 29.23
CA ILE A 872 3.13 43.38 27.92
C ILE A 872 2.79 44.78 27.42
N VAL A 873 3.79 45.61 27.17
CA VAL A 873 3.65 46.89 26.46
C VAL A 873 3.78 46.63 24.96
N ARG A 874 2.83 47.14 24.15
CA ARG A 874 2.79 46.95 22.70
C ARG A 874 3.21 48.24 22.01
N TYR A 875 4.05 48.10 20.99
CA TYR A 875 4.38 49.14 20.03
C TYR A 875 4.05 48.59 18.64
N ASP A 876 3.33 49.35 17.82
CA ASP A 876 3.03 48.93 16.46
C ASP A 876 4.29 49.08 15.60
N LEU A 877 4.68 48.00 14.91
CA LEU A 877 5.85 47.96 14.05
C LEU A 877 5.57 48.55 12.66
N THR A 878 4.29 48.76 12.34
CA THR A 878 3.77 49.28 11.07
C THR A 878 3.34 50.74 11.21
N VAL A 879 4.01 51.65 10.50
CA VAL A 879 3.42 52.94 10.09
C VAL A 879 3.05 52.83 8.62
N ASP A 880 1.88 53.33 8.24
CA ASP A 880 1.42 53.42 6.85
C ASP A 880 2.56 53.99 5.96
N GLY A 881 3.20 53.13 5.15
CA GLY A 881 4.38 53.49 4.34
C GLY A 881 5.67 52.68 4.56
N GLY A 882 5.68 51.63 5.41
CA GLY A 882 6.73 50.60 5.39
C GLY A 882 8.09 50.95 6.02
N GLN A 883 8.17 52.03 6.80
CA GLN A 883 9.32 52.33 7.65
C GLN A 883 9.08 51.79 9.07
N ALA A 884 10.08 51.17 9.70
CA ALA A 884 9.91 50.63 11.05
C ALA A 884 9.83 51.74 12.13
N ALA A 885 8.91 51.61 13.09
CA ALA A 885 8.90 52.44 14.30
C ALA A 885 9.88 51.90 15.36
N THR A 886 10.33 52.80 16.25
CA THR A 886 11.32 52.58 17.34
C THR A 886 10.89 51.44 18.27
N PRO A 887 11.36 50.19 18.04
CA PRO A 887 12.74 49.81 18.37
C PRO A 887 13.52 49.04 17.27
N VAL A 888 12.97 48.88 16.07
CA VAL A 888 13.64 48.14 14.97
C VAL A 888 14.23 49.12 13.96
N SER A 889 15.54 49.05 13.73
CA SER A 889 16.17 49.60 12.52
C SER A 889 16.07 48.56 11.40
N GLY A 890 15.62 48.96 10.21
CA GLY A 890 15.44 48.06 9.06
C GLY A 890 14.04 48.14 8.43
N THR A 891 13.72 47.16 7.58
CA THR A 891 12.43 47.05 6.87
C THR A 891 11.53 46.02 7.55
N VAL A 892 10.30 46.40 7.84
CA VAL A 892 9.22 45.50 8.26
C VAL A 892 8.16 45.47 7.17
N ASN A 893 7.83 44.28 6.66
CA ASN A 893 6.87 44.11 5.57
C ASN A 893 5.84 43.03 5.90
N VAL A 894 4.59 43.44 6.08
CA VAL A 894 3.42 42.58 6.29
C VAL A 894 2.31 42.89 5.27
N ASN A 895 2.68 43.45 4.12
CA ASN A 895 1.73 43.81 3.08
C ASN A 895 1.08 42.55 2.50
N GLY A 896 -0.18 42.67 2.07
CA GLY A 896 -0.78 41.66 1.21
C GLY A 896 -0.10 41.58 -0.16
N GLY A 897 -0.42 40.52 -0.89
CA GLY A 897 -0.04 40.39 -2.29
C GLY A 897 -0.80 41.40 -3.13
N ALA A 898 -0.08 42.36 -3.71
CA ALA A 898 -0.67 43.45 -4.49
C ALA A 898 -0.11 43.50 -5.91
N ARG A 899 -0.97 43.83 -6.89
CA ARG A 899 -0.58 44.17 -8.28
C ARG A 899 -1.02 45.59 -8.61
N THR A 900 -0.07 46.40 -9.09
CA THR A 900 -0.32 47.78 -9.53
C THR A 900 -1.36 47.91 -10.64
N GLU A 901 -1.57 46.83 -11.42
CA GLU A 901 -2.51 46.79 -12.54
C GLU A 901 -3.95 46.48 -12.10
N TYR A 902 -4.18 45.84 -10.93
CA TYR A 902 -5.49 45.31 -10.50
C TYR A 902 -5.78 45.52 -9.00
N PRO A 903 -5.99 46.77 -8.55
CA PRO A 903 -6.05 47.11 -7.12
C PRO A 903 -7.24 46.49 -6.34
N TYR A 904 -8.26 45.97 -7.01
CA TYR A 904 -9.43 45.35 -6.37
C TYR A 904 -9.21 43.91 -5.90
N ASN A 905 -8.12 43.27 -6.35
CA ASN A 905 -7.79 41.88 -6.03
C ASN A 905 -6.54 41.76 -5.14
N ASP A 906 -6.17 42.85 -4.47
CA ASP A 906 -5.00 42.92 -3.60
C ASP A 906 -5.34 42.37 -2.20
N GLY A 907 -4.44 41.56 -1.66
CA GLY A 907 -4.56 41.08 -0.28
C GLY A 907 -4.45 42.22 0.74
N TYR A 908 -5.07 42.06 1.89
CA TYR A 908 -5.05 43.06 2.95
C TYR A 908 -3.76 42.98 3.78
N ILE A 909 -3.40 44.12 4.38
CA ILE A 909 -2.22 44.27 5.25
C ILE A 909 -2.44 43.46 6.53
N GLY A 910 -1.39 42.78 6.99
CA GLY A 910 -1.37 42.04 8.25
C GLY A 910 -1.14 42.92 9.48
N THR A 911 -1.38 42.36 10.67
CA THR A 911 -1.23 43.04 11.97
C THR A 911 -0.01 42.59 12.75
#